data_AF-A0A8J4YJX6-F1
#
_entry.id   AF-A0A8J4YJX6-F1
#
_cell.length_a   1.000
_cell.length_b   1.000
_cell.length_c   1.000
_cell.angle_alpha   90.00
_cell.angle_beta   90.00
_cell.angle_gamma   90.00
#
_symmetry.space_group_name_H-M   'P 1'
#
loop_
_entity.id
_entity.type
_entity.pdbx_description
1 polymer ?
#
loop_
_entity_poly.entity_id
_entity_poly.type
_entity_poly.pdbx_seq_one_letter_code
_entity_poly.pdbx_strand_id
1 'polypeptide(L)'
;MASGVTVADGIQKAYSEIKTGKKYRYMIFCIKDEKEIDIEKFGERDETYDDFLNCLSSLGPDQCRYGLYDFEYERSFQGTSESKMNKLILMSWCPDTAKIKTKMLYSTSFNALKQSLEGIQKYIQATDMSEASYESVLEKWSILYHHPRHLALGGLFIASATQSASLNFTVASYFVILKMHIELVARLFTSNESHSRNVIINKNNKMSSLVSVWRVAPSSWCVWRVGRCLLRHLNNKGVISSHNSQVPTASFSSTAPSFKGVVESHGRSSLRTHTCGELRPSHEGQRVILRGHLQYQRMGKFAILRDAYGKTQVMIREENMGSGEVEVLAATYQVLSPARSDLPFLIRDHNKPKEPLRLKYRYLDMRHNELQANLRLKSQKLRSKSPSRASAIRTADGPLVSDMDGQMAHWAEYFGQLFTLDIEMTDVTSGDVQQLVEDLVTSTWPPHLPPIAAPFPTLTYSQAVNLYGTDKPDTRFDWKLQDVTHLLRNCGASVLENAVLPPGNSAHSFVIPQGKDYISKKIVLTWEELTQKEHSLAGMSVFKVDKDLMLRGPNVKNIHPDIQTELSRTLQAQAGDAVILAAGQTGSVLGLLGKLRLQAAKTLETAGVHVRDQHSFNLLWVVDFPLFERDPDSGRIMAVHHPFTLPKEGDLHYLYSDPLKAKSQHYDLVLNGCEIGGGSIRIHDPAMQRYVLQVLGIGDASLGFLNEALETGAPPHGGIALGFDRYIAELCGANSIRDVIAFPKSTEGRCLMTGAPGEISEEEKQLYNLILKKDSTKN
;
A
#
# COMPACT_ATOMS: atom_id res chain seq x y z
N MET A 1 -20.67 -14.23 7.52
CA MET A 1 -21.16 -15.29 8.41
C MET A 1 -22.66 -15.11 8.53
N ALA A 2 -23.47 -16.11 8.18
CA ALA A 2 -24.90 -16.08 8.45
C ALA A 2 -25.10 -16.32 9.95
N SER A 3 -25.95 -15.53 10.61
CA SER A 3 -26.11 -15.52 12.08
C SER A 3 -26.77 -16.77 12.66
N GLY A 4 -27.24 -17.70 11.83
CA GLY A 4 -27.98 -18.90 12.27
C GLY A 4 -29.38 -18.61 12.81
N VAL A 5 -29.82 -17.34 12.81
CA VAL A 5 -31.13 -16.91 13.29
C VAL A 5 -32.17 -17.05 12.17
N THR A 6 -33.26 -17.77 12.44
CA THR A 6 -34.38 -17.99 11.49
C THR A 6 -35.47 -16.93 11.66
N VAL A 7 -36.38 -16.82 10.70
CA VAL A 7 -37.54 -15.92 10.74
C VAL A 7 -38.79 -16.76 10.96
N ALA A 8 -39.63 -16.42 11.93
CA ALA A 8 -40.85 -17.17 12.23
C ALA A 8 -41.84 -17.15 11.06
N ASP A 9 -42.48 -18.29 10.77
CA ASP A 9 -43.37 -18.49 9.61
C ASP A 9 -44.58 -17.53 9.60
N GLY A 10 -45.01 -17.06 10.78
CA GLY A 10 -46.13 -16.11 10.93
C GLY A 10 -45.85 -14.71 10.38
N ILE A 11 -44.58 -14.33 10.21
CA ILE A 11 -44.18 -12.96 9.81
C ILE A 11 -44.62 -12.62 8.39
N GLN A 12 -44.54 -13.56 7.44
CA GLN A 12 -44.93 -13.28 6.05
C GLN A 12 -46.44 -13.06 5.91
N LYS A 13 -47.24 -13.79 6.68
CA LYS A 13 -48.70 -13.62 6.72
C LYS A 13 -49.07 -12.26 7.31
N ALA A 14 -48.47 -11.89 8.44
CA ALA A 14 -48.67 -10.59 9.08
C ALA A 14 -48.18 -9.41 8.20
N TYR A 15 -47.06 -9.59 7.49
CA TYR A 15 -46.55 -8.61 6.53
C TYR A 15 -47.53 -8.33 5.38
N SER A 16 -48.20 -9.38 4.88
CA SER A 16 -49.23 -9.25 3.85
C SER A 16 -50.44 -8.45 4.34
N GLU A 17 -50.79 -8.55 5.62
CA GLU A 17 -51.86 -7.76 6.25
C GLU A 17 -51.53 -6.27 6.35
N ILE A 18 -50.25 -5.88 6.47
CA ILE A 18 -49.82 -4.47 6.38
C ILE A 18 -49.76 -4.00 4.92
N LYS A 19 -49.10 -4.77 4.05
CA LYS A 19 -48.82 -4.36 2.66
C LYS A 19 -50.08 -4.25 1.80
N THR A 20 -51.00 -5.21 1.91
CA THR A 20 -52.21 -5.27 1.07
C THR A 20 -53.47 -5.07 1.89
N GLY A 21 -53.53 -5.67 3.09
CA GLY A 21 -54.72 -5.58 3.96
C GLY A 21 -54.90 -4.23 4.66
N LYS A 22 -53.84 -3.40 4.75
CA LYS A 22 -53.79 -2.14 5.52
C LYS A 22 -54.37 -2.24 6.94
N LYS A 23 -54.31 -3.42 7.56
CA LYS A 23 -54.94 -3.69 8.85
C LYS A 23 -54.18 -3.06 10.02
N TYR A 24 -52.85 -3.07 9.95
CA TYR A 24 -51.96 -2.48 10.96
C TYR A 24 -51.13 -1.34 10.38
N ARG A 25 -50.68 -0.42 11.24
CA ARG A 25 -49.77 0.67 10.83
C ARG A 25 -48.31 0.27 10.88
N TYR A 26 -47.93 -0.50 11.90
CA TYR A 26 -46.57 -0.99 12.09
C TYR A 26 -46.50 -2.33 12.79
N MET A 27 -45.34 -2.96 12.71
CA MET A 27 -44.98 -4.18 13.44
C MET A 27 -43.60 -4.02 14.07
N ILE A 28 -43.45 -4.51 15.30
CA ILE A 28 -42.15 -4.58 15.99
C ILE A 28 -41.75 -6.04 16.12
N PHE A 29 -40.48 -6.31 15.84
CA PHE A 29 -39.88 -7.65 15.90
C PHE A 29 -38.75 -7.68 16.93
N CYS A 30 -38.61 -8.83 17.59
CA CYS A 30 -37.51 -9.13 18.49
C CYS A 30 -36.88 -10.49 18.14
N ILE A 31 -35.62 -10.69 18.54
CA ILE A 31 -34.98 -12.01 18.47
C ILE A 31 -35.26 -12.74 19.78
N LYS A 32 -36.05 -13.81 19.74
CA LYS A 32 -36.31 -14.68 20.88
C LYS A 32 -35.21 -15.73 21.00
N ASP A 33 -34.74 -15.97 22.23
CA ASP A 33 -33.74 -16.98 22.60
C ASP A 33 -32.45 -16.99 21.76
N GLU A 34 -32.07 -15.84 21.21
CA GLU A 34 -30.95 -15.68 20.27
C GLU A 34 -31.05 -16.56 18.98
N LYS A 35 -32.23 -17.11 18.67
CA LYS A 35 -32.41 -18.12 17.60
C LYS A 35 -33.44 -17.76 16.53
N GLU A 36 -34.48 -17.01 16.87
CA GLU A 36 -35.59 -16.76 15.94
C GLU A 36 -36.09 -15.31 16.01
N ILE A 37 -36.37 -14.70 14.87
CA ILE A 37 -37.05 -13.41 14.77
C ILE A 37 -38.55 -13.65 14.80
N ASP A 38 -39.24 -13.05 15.77
CA ASP A 38 -40.69 -13.15 15.94
C ASP A 38 -41.32 -11.76 16.15
N ILE A 39 -42.64 -11.68 15.94
CA ILE A 39 -43.41 -10.46 16.14
C ILE A 39 -43.63 -10.24 17.64
N GLU A 40 -43.26 -9.07 18.12
CA GLU A 40 -43.44 -8.66 19.51
C GLU A 40 -44.72 -7.84 19.69
N LYS A 41 -45.03 -6.95 18.73
CA LYS A 41 -46.21 -6.08 18.82
C LYS A 41 -46.70 -5.61 17.44
N PHE A 42 -48.01 -5.40 17.35
CA PHE A 42 -48.70 -4.71 16.26
C PHE A 42 -49.13 -3.31 16.70
N GLY A 43 -49.05 -2.36 15.77
CA GLY A 43 -49.64 -1.03 15.94
C GLY A 43 -50.95 -0.89 15.16
N GLU A 44 -51.98 -0.36 15.80
CA GLU A 44 -53.28 -0.11 15.19
C GLU A 44 -53.19 0.95 14.09
N ARG A 45 -54.17 1.00 13.18
CA ARG A 45 -54.05 1.77 11.93
C ARG A 45 -54.03 3.29 12.14
N ASP A 46 -54.58 3.76 13.25
CA ASP A 46 -54.68 5.17 13.66
C ASP A 46 -53.44 5.67 14.43
N GLU A 47 -52.52 4.78 14.82
CA GLU A 47 -51.29 5.17 15.53
C GLU A 47 -50.31 5.94 14.63
N THR A 48 -49.65 6.94 15.20
CA THR A 48 -48.74 7.86 14.50
C THR A 48 -47.31 7.31 14.39
N TYR A 49 -46.43 8.03 13.70
CA TYR A 49 -45.01 7.67 13.65
C TYR A 49 -44.31 7.83 15.01
N ASP A 50 -44.74 8.81 15.81
CA ASP A 50 -44.22 9.00 17.16
C ASP A 50 -44.63 7.86 18.09
N ASP A 51 -45.84 7.32 17.94
CA ASP A 51 -46.27 6.12 18.68
C ASP A 51 -45.41 4.89 18.36
N PHE A 52 -45.03 4.73 17.09
CA PHE A 52 -44.08 3.70 16.66
C PHE A 52 -42.69 3.87 17.27
N LEU A 53 -42.15 5.10 17.30
CA LEU A 53 -40.84 5.39 17.92
C LEU A 53 -40.88 5.19 19.43
N ASN A 54 -41.93 5.69 20.08
CA ASN A 54 -42.16 5.47 21.50
C ASN A 54 -42.21 3.98 21.81
N CYS A 55 -42.92 3.20 20.99
CA CYS A 55 -43.01 1.76 21.17
C CYS A 55 -41.67 1.01 20.95
N LEU A 56 -40.78 1.52 20.09
CA LEU A 56 -39.43 0.98 19.94
C LEU A 56 -38.52 1.30 21.12
N SER A 57 -38.73 2.44 21.79
CA SER A 57 -37.93 2.87 22.96
C SER A 57 -38.47 2.43 24.32
N SER A 58 -39.77 2.19 24.46
CA SER A 58 -40.45 2.06 25.75
C SER A 58 -40.16 0.75 26.50
N LEU A 59 -39.51 -0.21 25.83
CA LEU A 59 -39.20 -1.53 26.38
C LEU A 59 -37.80 -1.61 27.04
N GLY A 60 -37.04 -0.51 27.06
CA GLY A 60 -35.79 -0.36 27.82
C GLY A 60 -34.64 0.21 27.00
N PRO A 61 -33.73 1.01 27.59
CA PRO A 61 -32.67 1.72 26.86
C PRO A 61 -31.67 0.77 26.17
N ASP A 62 -31.50 -0.46 26.66
CA ASP A 62 -30.48 -1.40 26.20
C ASP A 62 -31.01 -2.47 25.21
N GLN A 63 -32.26 -2.33 24.76
CA GLN A 63 -32.97 -3.34 23.98
C GLN A 63 -32.90 -3.05 22.48
N CYS A 64 -32.42 -4.02 21.69
CA CYS A 64 -32.42 -3.93 20.23
C CYS A 64 -33.75 -4.45 19.67
N ARG A 65 -34.28 -3.83 18.60
CA ARG A 65 -35.54 -4.20 17.94
C ARG A 65 -35.48 -3.97 16.43
N TYR A 66 -36.36 -4.62 15.68
CA TYR A 66 -36.67 -4.20 14.32
C TYR A 66 -38.09 -3.63 14.29
N GLY A 67 -38.35 -2.67 13.42
CA GLY A 67 -39.67 -2.08 13.24
C GLY A 67 -40.01 -1.90 11.77
N LEU A 68 -41.16 -2.38 11.33
CA LEU A 68 -41.70 -2.12 10.00
C LEU A 68 -42.85 -1.12 10.14
N TYR A 69 -42.82 -0.02 9.39
CA TYR A 69 -43.84 1.03 9.44
C TYR A 69 -44.36 1.37 8.04
N ASP A 70 -45.67 1.58 7.90
CA ASP A 70 -46.29 2.14 6.69
C ASP A 70 -46.26 3.67 6.73
N PHE A 71 -45.20 4.23 6.14
CA PHE A 71 -44.84 5.63 6.21
C PHE A 71 -45.64 6.48 5.24
N GLU A 72 -46.48 7.37 5.79
CA GLU A 72 -47.24 8.35 5.03
C GLU A 72 -46.53 9.70 5.01
N TYR A 73 -46.52 10.31 3.82
CA TYR A 73 -45.93 11.61 3.58
C TYR A 73 -46.70 12.35 2.50
N GLU A 74 -46.65 13.67 2.57
CA GLU A 74 -47.33 14.56 1.64
C GLU A 74 -46.34 15.06 0.58
N ARG A 75 -46.80 15.11 -0.68
CA ARG A 75 -46.02 15.66 -1.80
C ARG A 75 -46.72 16.91 -2.31
N SER A 76 -46.09 18.07 -2.12
CA SER A 76 -46.46 19.30 -2.81
C SER A 76 -45.60 19.46 -4.07
N PHE A 77 -46.26 19.68 -5.21
CA PHE A 77 -45.63 20.12 -6.45
C PHE A 77 -46.25 21.48 -6.79
N GLN A 78 -45.44 22.45 -7.21
CA GLN A 78 -45.93 23.80 -7.52
C GLN A 78 -47.10 23.72 -8.53
N GLY A 79 -48.32 23.99 -8.07
CA GLY A 79 -49.52 24.16 -8.91
C GLY A 79 -50.58 23.05 -8.87
N THR A 80 -50.47 21.99 -8.07
CA THR A 80 -51.54 20.95 -7.95
C THR A 80 -51.78 20.50 -6.52
N SER A 81 -53.01 20.02 -6.25
CA SER A 81 -53.50 19.54 -4.94
C SER A 81 -52.58 18.50 -4.30
N GLU A 82 -52.45 18.57 -2.96
CA GLU A 82 -51.66 17.64 -2.14
C GLU A 82 -52.10 16.18 -2.37
N SER A 83 -51.15 15.32 -2.73
CA SER A 83 -51.38 13.88 -2.83
C SER A 83 -50.64 13.15 -1.71
N LYS A 84 -51.39 12.45 -0.85
CA LYS A 84 -50.84 11.59 0.21
C LYS A 84 -50.30 10.30 -0.40
N MET A 85 -49.05 9.98 -0.11
CA MET A 85 -48.37 8.77 -0.58
C MET A 85 -47.92 7.92 0.60
N ASN A 86 -47.89 6.61 0.40
CA ASN A 86 -47.54 5.63 1.43
C ASN A 86 -46.36 4.78 0.95
N LYS A 87 -45.36 4.50 1.80
CA LYS A 87 -44.34 3.47 1.54
C LYS A 87 -43.94 2.73 2.81
N LEU A 88 -43.51 1.48 2.66
CA LEU A 88 -43.06 0.66 3.78
C LEU A 88 -41.58 0.91 4.07
N ILE A 89 -41.27 1.13 5.35
CA ILE A 89 -39.91 1.29 5.86
C ILE A 89 -39.61 0.21 6.89
N LEU A 90 -38.43 -0.40 6.79
CA LEU A 90 -37.94 -1.36 7.79
C LEU A 90 -36.74 -0.77 8.51
N MET A 91 -36.88 -0.60 9.82
CA MET A 91 -35.90 -0.02 10.71
C MET A 91 -35.25 -1.08 11.59
N SER A 92 -33.94 -0.99 11.77
CA SER A 92 -33.17 -1.70 12.80
C SER A 92 -32.78 -0.69 13.87
N TRP A 93 -33.33 -0.88 15.07
CA TRP A 93 -33.08 -0.07 16.27
C TRP A 93 -32.05 -0.81 17.13
N CYS A 94 -30.86 -0.22 17.29
CA CYS A 94 -29.76 -0.80 18.07
C CYS A 94 -29.13 0.29 18.95
N PRO A 95 -29.73 0.59 20.12
CA PRO A 95 -29.36 1.74 20.93
C PRO A 95 -27.93 1.62 21.45
N ASP A 96 -27.27 2.76 21.63
CA ASP A 96 -25.83 2.76 21.95
C ASP A 96 -25.48 2.13 23.29
N THR A 97 -26.43 2.06 24.22
CA THR A 97 -26.27 1.43 25.54
C THR A 97 -26.42 -0.10 25.49
N ALA A 98 -26.88 -0.68 24.38
CA ALA A 98 -27.01 -2.14 24.25
C ALA A 98 -25.66 -2.88 24.27
N LYS A 99 -25.64 -4.08 24.85
CA LYS A 99 -24.44 -4.93 24.93
C LYS A 99 -23.90 -5.26 23.53
N ILE A 100 -22.57 -5.25 23.39
CA ILE A 100 -21.87 -5.50 22.10
C ILE A 100 -22.31 -6.82 21.46
N LYS A 101 -22.49 -7.89 22.26
CA LYS A 101 -22.98 -9.19 21.78
C LYS A 101 -24.36 -9.08 21.11
N THR A 102 -25.29 -8.36 21.74
CA THR A 102 -26.66 -8.16 21.25
C THR A 102 -26.68 -7.32 19.98
N LYS A 103 -25.89 -6.24 19.91
CA LYS A 103 -25.74 -5.42 18.70
C LYS A 103 -25.21 -6.23 17.52
N MET A 104 -24.22 -7.09 17.75
CA MET A 104 -23.68 -7.97 16.71
C MET A 104 -24.73 -8.98 16.23
N LEU A 105 -25.51 -9.58 17.14
CA LEU A 105 -26.58 -10.52 16.79
C LEU A 105 -27.66 -9.85 15.92
N TYR A 106 -28.14 -8.67 16.31
CA TYR A 106 -29.16 -7.95 15.52
C TYR A 106 -28.59 -7.45 14.18
N SER A 107 -27.38 -6.89 14.16
CA SER A 107 -26.78 -6.42 12.91
C SER A 107 -26.54 -7.56 11.90
N THR A 108 -26.19 -8.76 12.36
CA THR A 108 -25.92 -9.91 11.48
C THR A 108 -27.21 -10.62 11.02
N SER A 109 -28.25 -10.62 11.86
CA SER A 109 -29.56 -11.22 11.54
C SER A 109 -30.47 -10.31 10.72
N PHE A 110 -30.17 -9.01 10.58
CA PHE A 110 -31.02 -8.08 9.83
C PHE A 110 -31.23 -8.50 8.37
N ASN A 111 -30.23 -9.13 7.74
CA ASN A 111 -30.36 -9.60 6.35
C ASN A 111 -31.38 -10.74 6.19
N ALA A 112 -31.56 -11.61 7.20
CA ALA A 112 -32.57 -12.67 7.15
C ALA A 112 -33.98 -12.06 7.08
N LEU A 113 -34.24 -11.02 7.88
CA LEU A 113 -35.51 -10.29 7.86
C LEU A 113 -35.73 -9.49 6.57
N LYS A 114 -34.67 -8.95 5.95
CA LYS A 114 -34.77 -8.27 4.65
C LYS A 114 -35.16 -9.24 3.53
N GLN A 115 -34.62 -10.45 3.56
CA GLN A 115 -34.90 -11.48 2.55
C GLN A 115 -36.31 -12.05 2.71
N SER A 116 -36.84 -12.11 3.93
CA SER A 116 -38.21 -12.62 4.17
C SER A 116 -39.32 -11.62 3.81
N LEU A 117 -39.00 -10.32 3.70
CA LEU A 117 -39.98 -9.24 3.49
C LEU A 117 -39.76 -8.53 2.13
N GLU A 118 -40.46 -8.99 1.10
CA GLU A 118 -40.32 -8.44 -0.26
C GLU A 118 -41.12 -7.15 -0.49
N GLY A 119 -40.49 -6.16 -1.13
CA GLY A 119 -41.12 -4.90 -1.52
C GLY A 119 -40.99 -3.74 -0.53
N ILE A 120 -40.12 -3.85 0.47
CA ILE A 120 -39.73 -2.73 1.33
C ILE A 120 -38.91 -1.72 0.52
N GLN A 121 -39.32 -0.46 0.53
CA GLN A 121 -38.68 0.58 -0.29
C GLN A 121 -37.44 1.18 0.39
N LYS A 122 -37.36 1.17 1.72
CA LYS A 122 -36.21 1.73 2.44
C LYS A 122 -35.89 0.97 3.72
N TYR A 123 -34.59 0.79 3.96
CA TYR A 123 -34.05 0.23 5.19
C TYR A 123 -33.35 1.34 5.99
N ILE A 124 -33.66 1.40 7.28
CA ILE A 124 -33.12 2.40 8.21
C ILE A 124 -32.36 1.67 9.30
N GLN A 125 -31.18 2.17 9.66
CA GLN A 125 -30.46 1.73 10.85
C GLN A 125 -30.36 2.95 11.75
N ALA A 126 -30.80 2.80 12.99
CA ALA A 126 -30.81 3.87 13.98
C ALA A 126 -30.22 3.35 15.29
N THR A 127 -29.26 4.12 15.81
CA THR A 127 -28.58 3.87 17.08
C THR A 127 -29.00 4.86 18.17
N ASP A 128 -29.65 5.95 17.78
CA ASP A 128 -30.28 6.92 18.65
C ASP A 128 -31.55 7.52 18.01
N MET A 129 -32.32 8.28 18.78
CA MET A 129 -33.60 8.84 18.35
C MET A 129 -33.48 9.91 17.27
N SER A 130 -32.32 10.57 17.13
CA SER A 130 -32.09 11.55 16.05
C SER A 130 -31.95 10.87 14.69
N GLU A 131 -31.47 9.62 14.64
CA GLU A 131 -31.39 8.83 13.41
C GLU A 131 -32.73 8.20 13.00
N ALA A 132 -33.64 8.03 13.97
CA ALA A 132 -34.97 7.46 13.80
C ALA A 132 -36.09 8.50 13.64
N SER A 133 -35.80 9.81 13.81
CA SER A 133 -36.82 10.86 13.75
C SER A 133 -37.51 10.96 12.39
N TYR A 134 -38.75 11.45 12.39
CA TYR A 134 -39.55 11.63 11.18
C TYR A 134 -38.82 12.46 10.12
N GLU A 135 -38.17 13.56 10.52
CA GLU A 135 -37.40 14.46 9.66
C GLU A 135 -36.18 13.76 9.06
N SER A 136 -35.45 12.96 9.86
CA SER A 136 -34.29 12.19 9.39
C SER A 136 -34.69 11.15 8.34
N VAL A 137 -35.85 10.50 8.53
CA VAL A 137 -36.42 9.58 7.55
C VAL A 137 -36.84 10.32 6.27
N LEU A 138 -37.47 11.49 6.39
CA LEU A 138 -37.85 12.33 5.25
C LEU A 138 -36.66 12.92 4.49
N GLU A 139 -35.60 13.34 5.16
CA GLU A 139 -34.38 13.88 4.55
C GLU A 139 -33.68 12.81 3.72
N LYS A 140 -33.59 11.58 4.25
CA LYS A 140 -33.12 10.38 3.53
C LYS A 140 -33.94 10.08 2.27
N TRP A 141 -35.11 10.72 2.09
CA TRP A 141 -35.94 10.67 0.88
C TRP A 141 -35.88 11.93 0.01
N SER A 142 -35.78 13.13 0.59
CA SER A 142 -35.82 14.41 -0.14
C SER A 142 -34.60 14.64 -1.05
N ILE A 143 -33.48 13.95 -0.79
CA ILE A 143 -32.23 14.01 -1.59
C ILE A 143 -32.41 13.55 -3.05
N LEU A 144 -33.54 12.90 -3.40
CA LEU A 144 -33.81 12.45 -4.78
C LEU A 144 -34.56 13.44 -5.68
N TYR A 145 -35.04 14.60 -5.17
CA TYR A 145 -35.93 15.47 -5.96
C TYR A 145 -35.59 16.96 -6.05
N HIS A 146 -34.47 17.43 -5.48
CA HIS A 146 -34.02 18.81 -5.68
C HIS A 146 -33.03 18.92 -6.86
N HIS A 147 -33.57 19.04 -8.06
CA HIS A 147 -32.85 19.59 -9.22
C HIS A 147 -33.24 21.08 -9.35
N PRO A 148 -32.33 22.06 -9.17
CA PRO A 148 -32.67 23.45 -9.44
C PRO A 148 -32.62 23.70 -10.94
N ARG A 149 -33.78 23.93 -11.56
CA ARG A 149 -33.88 24.67 -12.83
C ARG A 149 -34.15 26.13 -12.50
N HIS A 150 -33.11 26.95 -12.48
CA HIS A 150 -33.25 28.40 -12.62
C HIS A 150 -32.14 28.89 -13.54
N LEU A 151 -32.52 29.22 -14.78
CA LEU A 151 -32.05 30.34 -15.61
C LEU A 151 -32.39 30.05 -17.07
N ALA A 152 -33.50 30.64 -17.57
CA ALA A 152 -33.66 31.16 -18.93
C ALA A 152 -35.11 31.63 -19.17
N LEU A 153 -35.52 32.68 -18.45
CA LEU A 153 -36.45 33.66 -19.02
C LEU A 153 -35.59 34.81 -19.52
N GLY A 154 -35.39 34.83 -20.83
CA GLY A 154 -34.56 35.77 -21.56
C GLY A 154 -34.67 35.53 -23.05
N GLY A 155 -35.90 35.28 -23.52
CA GLY A 155 -36.23 35.36 -24.94
C GLY A 155 -36.86 36.72 -25.19
N LEU A 156 -36.20 37.57 -25.97
CA LEU A 156 -36.77 38.38 -27.06
C LEU A 156 -35.69 39.39 -27.51
N PHE A 157 -34.93 39.03 -28.55
CA PHE A 157 -34.54 39.94 -29.64
C PHE A 157 -34.12 39.08 -30.83
N ILE A 158 -35.08 38.89 -31.76
CA ILE A 158 -34.95 38.85 -33.24
C ILE A 158 -33.83 37.93 -33.79
N ALA A 159 -34.10 36.68 -34.19
CA ALA A 159 -34.72 36.23 -35.45
C ALA A 159 -33.87 36.40 -36.74
N SER A 160 -33.76 35.27 -37.46
CA SER A 160 -33.35 35.00 -38.85
C SER A 160 -31.90 35.17 -39.30
N ALA A 161 -31.11 34.09 -39.16
CA ALA A 161 -30.32 33.53 -40.26
C ALA A 161 -30.02 32.04 -39.99
N THR A 162 -30.80 31.16 -40.62
CA THR A 162 -30.56 29.71 -40.69
C THR A 162 -29.62 29.38 -41.84
N GLN A 163 -28.47 28.76 -41.56
CA GLN A 163 -28.02 27.46 -42.13
C GLN A 163 -26.50 27.24 -42.01
N SER A 164 -26.18 26.03 -41.55
CA SER A 164 -24.95 25.24 -41.74
C SER A 164 -23.83 25.28 -40.67
N ALA A 165 -23.43 24.05 -40.32
CA ALA A 165 -22.16 23.59 -39.74
C ALA A 165 -21.92 23.73 -38.22
N SER A 166 -22.18 22.59 -37.58
CA SER A 166 -21.81 22.12 -36.25
C SER A 166 -20.30 21.89 -36.03
N LEU A 167 -19.90 22.00 -34.75
CA LEU A 167 -18.70 21.46 -34.10
C LEU A 167 -17.31 21.95 -34.59
N ASN A 168 -16.65 22.77 -33.78
CA ASN A 168 -15.24 22.61 -33.35
C ASN A 168 -14.76 23.83 -32.53
N PHE A 169 -15.00 23.83 -31.22
CA PHE A 169 -14.36 24.77 -30.28
C PHE A 169 -13.83 24.02 -29.05
N THR A 170 -13.04 22.97 -29.31
CA THR A 170 -12.20 22.29 -28.31
C THR A 170 -10.83 21.90 -28.88
N VAL A 171 -10.34 22.65 -29.89
CA VAL A 171 -9.04 22.40 -30.55
C VAL A 171 -8.13 23.65 -30.58
N ALA A 172 -8.66 24.84 -30.25
CA ALA A 172 -7.89 26.09 -30.34
C ALA A 172 -6.88 26.32 -29.20
N SER A 173 -6.99 25.63 -28.06
CA SER A 173 -6.10 25.83 -26.90
C SER A 173 -4.81 24.99 -26.95
N TYR A 174 -4.77 23.95 -27.78
CA TYR A 174 -3.58 23.09 -27.92
C TYR A 174 -2.62 23.58 -29.02
N PHE A 175 -3.13 24.25 -30.05
CA PHE A 175 -2.29 24.74 -31.16
C PHE A 175 -1.43 25.96 -30.79
N VAL A 176 -1.84 26.78 -29.81
CA VAL A 176 -1.07 27.96 -29.38
C VAL A 176 0.15 27.56 -28.54
N ILE A 177 0.08 26.46 -27.79
CA ILE A 177 1.18 25.99 -26.94
C ILE A 177 2.23 25.23 -27.78
N LEU A 178 1.81 24.48 -28.80
CA LEU A 178 2.73 23.76 -29.69
C LEU A 178 3.49 24.72 -30.64
N LYS A 179 2.84 25.82 -31.08
CA LYS A 179 3.48 26.84 -31.94
C LYS A 179 4.51 27.67 -31.16
N MET A 180 4.26 27.97 -29.88
CA MET A 180 5.24 28.65 -29.01
C MET A 180 6.47 27.77 -28.69
N HIS A 181 6.33 26.44 -28.60
CA HIS A 181 7.49 25.56 -28.38
C HIS A 181 8.41 25.45 -29.60
N ILE A 182 7.86 25.46 -30.82
CA ILE A 182 8.66 25.36 -32.05
C ILE A 182 9.41 26.68 -32.32
N GLU A 183 8.80 27.85 -32.04
CA GLU A 183 9.48 29.15 -32.20
C GLU A 183 10.49 29.48 -31.09
N LEU A 184 10.32 28.95 -29.86
CA LEU A 184 11.28 29.16 -28.77
C LEU A 184 12.54 28.28 -28.96
N VAL A 185 12.38 27.06 -29.48
CA VAL A 185 13.51 26.19 -29.82
C VAL A 185 14.25 26.72 -31.06
N ALA A 186 13.54 27.27 -32.06
CA ALA A 186 14.18 27.90 -33.22
C ALA A 186 14.95 29.19 -32.89
N ARG A 187 14.52 29.94 -31.86
CA ARG A 187 15.21 31.16 -31.40
C ARG A 187 16.38 30.91 -30.44
N LEU A 188 16.40 29.76 -29.74
CA LEU A 188 17.54 29.36 -28.91
C LEU A 188 18.72 28.79 -29.73
N PHE A 189 18.51 28.44 -31.00
CA PHE A 189 19.56 28.01 -31.93
C PHE A 189 20.11 29.14 -32.84
N THR A 190 19.69 30.40 -32.64
CA THR A 190 20.11 31.53 -33.50
C THR A 190 20.72 32.73 -32.77
N SER A 191 21.19 32.58 -31.53
CA SER A 191 21.98 33.61 -30.86
C SER A 191 23.40 33.11 -30.55
N ASN A 192 24.24 33.08 -31.57
CA ASN A 192 25.69 33.06 -31.41
C ASN A 192 26.29 34.06 -32.41
N GLU A 193 26.20 35.35 -32.09
CA GLU A 193 27.17 36.32 -32.61
C GLU A 193 28.45 36.15 -31.78
N SER A 194 29.45 35.49 -32.35
CA SER A 194 30.83 35.73 -31.96
C SER A 194 31.67 35.92 -33.22
N HIS A 195 32.52 36.95 -33.14
CA HIS A 195 33.36 37.43 -34.20
C HIS A 195 34.27 36.33 -34.77
N SER A 196 34.32 36.29 -36.10
CA SER A 196 35.39 35.81 -36.98
C SER A 196 36.66 35.25 -36.33
N ARG A 197 37.01 33.99 -36.66
CA ARG A 197 38.34 33.61 -37.19
C ARG A 197 38.31 32.19 -37.76
N ASN A 198 38.97 32.06 -38.91
CA ASN A 198 38.95 30.93 -39.84
C ASN A 198 39.54 29.63 -39.25
N VAL A 199 38.88 28.48 -39.48
CA VAL A 199 39.54 27.19 -39.76
C VAL A 199 38.71 26.40 -40.78
N ILE A 200 39.36 25.98 -41.85
CA ILE A 200 38.82 25.21 -42.99
C ILE A 200 38.77 23.73 -42.60
N ILE A 201 37.62 23.06 -42.79
CA ILE A 201 37.53 21.59 -42.82
C ILE A 201 36.89 21.17 -44.14
N ASN A 202 37.63 20.31 -44.85
CA ASN A 202 37.32 19.78 -46.17
C ASN A 202 36.29 18.65 -46.08
N LYS A 203 35.46 18.54 -47.13
CA LYS A 203 34.37 17.58 -47.33
C LYS A 203 34.93 16.16 -47.51
N ASN A 204 34.28 15.16 -46.90
CA ASN A 204 33.66 14.08 -47.66
C ASN A 204 32.71 13.19 -46.83
N ASN A 205 31.56 12.94 -47.46
CA ASN A 205 30.39 12.18 -47.02
C ASN A 205 30.68 10.70 -46.70
N LYS A 206 29.94 10.13 -45.74
CA LYS A 206 28.75 9.31 -46.05
C LYS A 206 27.93 8.98 -44.79
N MET A 207 26.63 9.14 -44.97
CA MET A 207 25.55 8.98 -44.00
C MET A 207 24.75 7.74 -44.41
N SER A 208 24.40 6.86 -43.47
CA SER A 208 23.26 5.94 -43.63
C SER A 208 22.64 5.55 -42.29
N SER A 209 21.37 5.98 -42.16
CA SER A 209 20.24 5.38 -41.43
C SER A 209 20.31 5.15 -39.91
N LEU A 210 19.69 6.06 -39.16
CA LEU A 210 19.13 5.79 -37.82
C LEU A 210 17.60 5.81 -37.91
N VAL A 211 17.01 4.64 -37.69
CA VAL A 211 15.58 4.43 -37.49
C VAL A 211 15.23 4.84 -36.07
N SER A 212 14.22 5.70 -35.96
CA SER A 212 13.66 6.26 -34.73
C SER A 212 12.93 5.23 -33.88
N VAL A 213 13.22 5.19 -32.57
CA VAL A 213 12.32 4.63 -31.54
C VAL A 213 12.00 5.73 -30.54
N TRP A 214 10.79 6.27 -30.62
CA TRP A 214 10.19 7.15 -29.61
C TRP A 214 9.37 6.28 -28.65
N ARG A 215 9.70 6.29 -27.35
CA ARG A 215 8.80 5.86 -26.29
C ARG A 215 8.52 7.05 -25.36
N VAL A 216 7.25 7.42 -25.30
CA VAL A 216 6.71 8.51 -24.47
C VAL A 216 6.47 7.98 -23.06
N ALA A 217 7.15 8.54 -22.07
CA ALA A 217 6.80 8.42 -20.65
C ALA A 217 5.89 9.60 -20.24
N PRO A 218 4.74 9.38 -19.58
CA PRO A 218 3.90 10.48 -19.13
C PRO A 218 4.32 10.91 -17.72
N SER A 219 5.00 12.04 -17.58
CA SER A 219 5.19 12.70 -16.28
C SER A 219 4.53 14.08 -16.26
N SER A 220 3.30 14.11 -15.75
CA SER A 220 2.51 15.31 -15.43
C SER A 220 3.17 16.22 -14.36
N TRP A 221 4.31 15.79 -13.81
CA TRP A 221 5.08 16.52 -12.79
C TRP A 221 5.99 17.60 -13.40
N CYS A 222 6.48 17.43 -14.63
CA CYS A 222 7.38 18.39 -15.28
C CYS A 222 6.66 19.69 -15.69
N VAL A 223 5.40 19.59 -16.12
CA VAL A 223 4.59 20.75 -16.56
C VAL A 223 4.35 21.74 -15.40
N TRP A 224 4.24 21.25 -14.17
CA TRP A 224 3.93 22.08 -13.01
C TRP A 224 5.14 22.88 -12.48
N ARG A 225 6.35 22.34 -12.67
CA ARG A 225 7.60 22.98 -12.19
C ARG A 225 8.06 24.10 -13.12
N VAL A 226 7.85 23.95 -14.42
CA VAL A 226 8.11 24.99 -15.43
C VAL A 226 7.12 26.16 -15.30
N GLY A 227 5.84 25.86 -15.04
CA GLY A 227 4.80 26.88 -14.82
C GLY A 227 5.09 27.79 -13.62
N ARG A 228 5.64 27.26 -12.52
CA ARG A 228 6.02 28.09 -11.34
C ARG A 228 7.21 29.01 -11.60
N CYS A 229 8.17 28.61 -12.42
CA CYS A 229 9.32 29.46 -12.75
C CYS A 229 8.90 30.61 -13.66
N LEU A 230 8.00 30.34 -14.62
CA LEU A 230 7.44 31.36 -15.51
C LEU A 230 6.56 32.38 -14.75
N LEU A 231 5.72 31.90 -13.82
CA LEU A 231 4.91 32.77 -12.96
C LEU A 231 5.76 33.65 -12.02
N ARG A 232 6.89 33.15 -11.51
CA ARG A 232 7.85 33.98 -10.75
C ARG A 232 8.51 35.05 -11.61
N HIS A 233 8.80 34.73 -12.87
CA HIS A 233 9.45 35.66 -13.79
C HIS A 233 8.48 36.77 -14.26
N LEU A 234 7.20 36.44 -14.45
CA LEU A 234 6.15 37.40 -14.82
C LEU A 234 5.74 38.30 -13.64
N ASN A 235 5.77 37.79 -12.40
CA ASN A 235 5.46 38.58 -11.21
C ASN A 235 6.55 39.63 -10.92
N ASN A 236 7.82 39.34 -11.24
CA ASN A 236 8.92 40.31 -11.13
C ASN A 236 8.87 41.43 -12.20
N LYS A 237 7.97 41.35 -13.19
CA LYS A 237 7.79 42.37 -14.24
C LYS A 237 6.51 43.20 -14.12
N GLY A 238 5.69 43.01 -13.08
CA GLY A 238 4.58 43.92 -12.74
C GLY A 238 3.39 43.96 -13.71
N VAL A 239 3.06 42.87 -14.40
CA VAL A 239 2.08 42.88 -15.52
C VAL A 239 0.66 42.40 -15.15
N ILE A 240 0.19 42.51 -13.90
CA ILE A 240 -1.21 42.13 -13.57
C ILE A 240 -1.88 43.20 -12.69
N SER A 241 -2.80 43.96 -13.28
CA SER A 241 -3.69 44.90 -12.58
C SER A 241 -4.99 44.20 -12.13
N SER A 242 -5.37 44.38 -10.87
CA SER A 242 -6.59 43.85 -10.26
C SER A 242 -7.84 44.66 -10.64
N HIS A 243 -8.88 44.01 -11.19
CA HIS A 243 -10.22 44.58 -11.25
C HIS A 243 -11.04 44.16 -10.01
N ASN A 244 -11.52 45.17 -9.29
CA ASN A 244 -12.44 45.06 -8.16
C ASN A 244 -13.89 44.99 -8.69
N SER A 245 -14.65 43.97 -8.30
CA SER A 245 -16.10 43.93 -8.45
C SER A 245 -16.75 43.82 -7.06
N GLN A 246 -17.53 44.84 -6.71
CA GLN A 246 -18.32 44.94 -5.47
C GLN A 246 -19.53 43.99 -5.53
N VAL A 247 -19.82 43.30 -4.42
CA VAL A 247 -21.04 42.51 -4.17
C VAL A 247 -21.49 42.79 -2.73
N PRO A 248 -22.81 42.96 -2.44
CA PRO A 248 -23.28 43.65 -1.25
C PRO A 248 -23.36 42.77 -0.01
N THR A 249 -22.95 43.32 1.14
CA THR A 249 -23.05 42.70 2.48
C THR A 249 -24.28 43.23 3.21
N ALA A 250 -25.15 42.34 3.68
CA ALA A 250 -26.20 42.68 4.63
C ALA A 250 -25.60 42.76 6.05
N SER A 251 -25.85 43.86 6.74
CA SER A 251 -25.39 44.13 8.11
C SER A 251 -26.37 43.62 9.15
N PHE A 252 -25.88 42.87 10.14
CA PHE A 252 -26.55 42.72 11.44
C PHE A 252 -25.60 43.13 12.56
N SER A 253 -26.09 43.94 13.49
CA SER A 253 -25.37 44.39 14.67
C SER A 253 -25.56 43.42 15.84
N SER A 254 -24.48 42.96 16.46
CA SER A 254 -24.40 42.77 17.91
C SER A 254 -22.95 42.69 18.37
N THR A 255 -22.74 43.14 19.60
CA THR A 255 -21.47 43.42 20.29
C THR A 255 -20.51 42.22 20.35
N ALA A 256 -19.32 42.37 19.76
CA ALA A 256 -18.25 41.37 19.77
C ALA A 256 -17.17 41.67 20.85
N PRO A 257 -16.59 40.64 21.51
CA PRO A 257 -15.47 40.81 22.43
C PRO A 257 -14.19 41.23 21.67
N SER A 258 -13.29 41.94 22.36
CA SER A 258 -12.05 42.49 21.78
C SER A 258 -11.05 41.38 21.44
N PHE A 259 -10.83 41.11 20.15
CA PHE A 259 -9.86 40.14 19.65
C PHE A 259 -8.46 40.75 19.50
N LYS A 260 -7.40 40.00 19.84
CA LYS A 260 -6.02 40.37 19.51
C LYS A 260 -5.78 40.23 18.00
N GLY A 261 -4.95 41.12 17.44
CA GLY A 261 -4.76 41.33 16.00
C GLY A 261 -4.39 40.09 15.17
N VAL A 262 -4.62 40.19 13.86
CA VAL A 262 -4.34 39.14 12.87
C VAL A 262 -2.83 38.92 12.77
N VAL A 263 -2.37 37.70 13.03
CA VAL A 263 -0.98 37.28 12.77
C VAL A 263 -0.82 37.07 11.27
N GLU A 264 0.12 37.79 10.64
CA GLU A 264 0.43 37.64 9.22
C GLU A 264 0.94 36.22 8.91
N SER A 265 0.47 35.69 7.78
CA SER A 265 0.66 34.30 7.35
C SER A 265 2.14 33.92 7.24
N HIS A 266 2.51 32.80 7.88
CA HIS A 266 3.76 32.11 7.56
C HIS A 266 3.65 31.47 6.17
N GLY A 267 4.04 32.20 5.12
CA GLY A 267 4.18 31.69 3.74
C GLY A 267 3.18 32.29 2.74
N ARG A 268 3.70 33.17 1.88
CA ARG A 268 3.07 34.10 0.90
C ARG A 268 2.09 33.53 -0.17
N SER A 269 1.39 32.41 0.02
CA SER A 269 0.43 31.92 -0.99
C SER A 269 -0.72 31.03 -0.47
N SER A 270 -1.12 31.14 0.80
CA SER A 270 -2.21 30.31 1.34
C SER A 270 -3.40 31.15 1.77
N LEU A 271 -4.61 30.74 1.39
CA LEU A 271 -5.88 31.36 1.82
C LEU A 271 -6.30 30.89 3.24
N ARG A 272 -5.40 30.27 4.00
CA ARG A 272 -5.53 29.90 5.41
C ARG A 272 -4.45 30.62 6.21
N THR A 273 -4.75 30.97 7.44
CA THR A 273 -3.75 31.54 8.37
C THR A 273 -3.00 30.45 9.11
N HIS A 274 -3.70 29.37 9.46
CA HIS A 274 -3.19 28.29 10.30
C HIS A 274 -3.55 26.91 9.73
N THR A 275 -2.77 25.89 10.08
CA THR A 275 -3.13 24.48 9.86
C THR A 275 -4.04 23.96 10.97
N CYS A 276 -4.80 22.88 10.71
CA CYS A 276 -5.64 22.29 11.75
C CYS A 276 -4.82 21.59 12.86
N GLY A 277 -3.54 21.30 12.63
CA GLY A 277 -2.69 20.58 13.59
C GLY A 277 -1.92 21.46 14.58
N GLU A 278 -1.82 22.76 14.33
CA GLU A 278 -0.87 23.64 15.05
C GLU A 278 -1.50 24.47 16.17
N LEU A 279 -2.83 24.49 16.28
CA LEU A 279 -3.51 25.26 17.33
C LEU A 279 -3.19 24.69 18.73
N ARG A 280 -2.88 25.58 19.67
CA ARG A 280 -2.38 25.32 21.03
C ARG A 280 -2.89 26.43 21.96
N PRO A 281 -2.86 26.28 23.30
CA PRO A 281 -3.34 27.31 24.24
C PRO A 281 -2.74 28.70 24.02
N SER A 282 -1.50 28.77 23.50
CA SER A 282 -0.85 30.03 23.10
C SER A 282 -1.59 30.83 22.01
N HIS A 283 -2.52 30.21 21.28
CA HIS A 283 -3.30 30.83 20.20
C HIS A 283 -4.68 31.33 20.67
N GLU A 284 -4.97 31.25 21.97
CA GLU A 284 -6.23 31.72 22.54
C GLU A 284 -6.49 33.20 22.21
N GLY A 285 -7.73 33.51 21.82
CA GLY A 285 -8.16 34.86 21.45
C GLY A 285 -7.72 35.36 20.08
N GLN A 286 -6.98 34.55 19.30
CA GLN A 286 -6.57 34.91 17.94
C GLN A 286 -7.66 34.59 16.90
N ARG A 287 -7.82 35.46 15.90
CA ARG A 287 -8.65 35.15 14.73
C ARG A 287 -7.87 34.27 13.75
N VAL A 288 -8.41 33.09 13.47
CA VAL A 288 -7.78 32.10 12.58
C VAL A 288 -8.73 31.73 11.43
N ILE A 289 -8.17 31.55 10.24
CA ILE A 289 -8.83 31.00 9.06
C ILE A 289 -8.26 29.61 8.82
N LEU A 290 -9.08 28.59 9.07
CA LEU A 290 -8.75 27.20 8.79
C LEU A 290 -9.40 26.73 7.50
N ARG A 291 -8.72 25.86 6.76
CA ARG A 291 -9.26 25.19 5.57
C ARG A 291 -8.91 23.71 5.64
N GLY A 292 -9.92 22.85 5.57
CA GLY A 292 -9.77 21.41 5.69
C GLY A 292 -11.01 20.65 5.24
N HIS A 293 -11.01 19.34 5.48
CA HIS A 293 -12.14 18.45 5.27
C HIS A 293 -12.89 18.25 6.58
N LEU A 294 -14.22 18.24 6.51
CA LEU A 294 -15.06 17.81 7.62
C LEU A 294 -14.86 16.29 7.81
N GLN A 295 -14.30 15.89 8.96
CA GLN A 295 -14.08 14.49 9.28
C GLN A 295 -15.32 13.84 9.88
N TYR A 296 -15.97 14.54 10.82
CA TYR A 296 -17.22 14.13 11.44
C TYR A 296 -17.91 15.34 12.07
N GLN A 297 -19.24 15.29 12.15
CA GLN A 297 -20.06 16.31 12.80
C GLN A 297 -20.93 15.64 13.88
N ARG A 298 -21.08 16.31 15.03
CA ARG A 298 -21.92 15.86 16.14
C ARG A 298 -23.03 16.87 16.39
N MET A 299 -24.27 16.39 16.36
CA MET A 299 -25.46 17.14 16.78
C MET A 299 -25.63 18.50 16.08
N GLY A 300 -25.13 18.66 14.85
CA GLY A 300 -25.10 19.97 14.16
C GLY A 300 -24.12 21.00 14.74
N LYS A 301 -23.65 20.83 15.99
CA LYS A 301 -22.94 21.82 16.80
C LYS A 301 -21.43 21.69 16.80
N PHE A 302 -20.90 20.48 16.68
CA PHE A 302 -19.45 20.26 16.70
C PHE A 302 -19.00 19.65 15.38
N ALA A 303 -17.97 20.23 14.78
CA ALA A 303 -17.34 19.75 13.58
C ALA A 303 -15.86 19.46 13.87
N ILE A 304 -15.39 18.28 13.50
CA ILE A 304 -13.95 18.01 13.49
C ILE A 304 -13.42 18.36 12.10
N LEU A 305 -12.68 19.47 12.01
CA LEU A 305 -12.04 19.91 10.79
C LEU A 305 -10.63 19.32 10.72
N ARG A 306 -10.29 18.73 9.58
CA ARG A 306 -9.03 18.02 9.39
C ARG A 306 -8.30 18.50 8.14
N ASP A 307 -6.99 18.66 8.25
CA ASP A 307 -6.11 18.85 7.09
C ASP A 307 -4.93 17.87 7.12
N ALA A 308 -3.90 18.14 6.31
CA ALA A 308 -2.71 17.31 6.24
C ALA A 308 -1.92 17.25 7.57
N TYR A 309 -2.05 18.25 8.42
CA TYR A 309 -1.19 18.48 9.59
C TYR A 309 -1.87 18.11 10.90
N GLY A 310 -3.20 17.97 10.91
CA GLY A 310 -3.91 17.46 12.08
C GLY A 310 -5.42 17.70 12.00
N LYS A 311 -6.05 17.67 13.17
CA LYS A 311 -7.49 17.88 13.36
C LYS A 311 -7.73 18.91 14.46
N THR A 312 -8.76 19.72 14.29
CA THR A 312 -9.23 20.68 15.29
C THR A 312 -10.73 20.52 15.50
N GLN A 313 -11.18 20.63 16.74
CA GLN A 313 -12.60 20.81 17.02
C GLN A 313 -13.02 22.25 16.70
N VAL A 314 -14.06 22.35 15.88
CA VAL A 314 -14.73 23.59 15.53
C VAL A 314 -16.13 23.53 16.11
N MET A 315 -16.50 24.55 16.87
CA MET A 315 -17.85 24.70 17.36
C MET A 315 -18.64 25.58 16.39
N ILE A 316 -19.73 25.03 15.86
CA ILE A 316 -20.73 25.71 15.06
C ILE A 316 -21.81 26.16 16.05
N ARG A 317 -21.76 27.42 16.47
CA ARG A 317 -22.68 27.94 17.48
C ARG A 317 -23.98 28.43 16.89
N GLU A 318 -25.04 28.20 17.66
CA GLU A 318 -26.02 29.25 17.96
C GLU A 318 -25.78 29.90 19.34
N GLU A 319 -25.15 29.24 20.35
CA GLU A 319 -24.74 29.92 21.61
C GLU A 319 -23.73 29.13 22.46
N ASN A 320 -23.09 29.81 23.44
CA ASN A 320 -21.91 29.39 24.20
C ASN A 320 -22.04 28.10 25.02
N MET A 321 -21.20 27.09 24.76
CA MET A 321 -20.73 26.15 25.78
C MET A 321 -19.23 25.89 25.59
N GLY A 322 -18.49 25.71 26.68
CA GLY A 322 -17.05 25.44 26.65
C GLY A 322 -16.75 24.01 27.07
N SER A 323 -15.98 23.27 26.27
CA SER A 323 -15.29 22.05 26.73
C SER A 323 -14.18 21.62 25.77
N GLY A 324 -12.95 21.96 26.14
CA GLY A 324 -11.69 21.58 25.50
C GLY A 324 -10.57 22.53 25.91
N GLU A 325 -9.31 22.10 25.92
CA GLU A 325 -8.16 22.98 26.25
C GLU A 325 -8.03 24.15 25.26
N VAL A 326 -8.40 23.95 23.99
CA VAL A 326 -8.59 24.98 22.95
C VAL A 326 -9.63 24.50 21.94
N GLU A 327 -10.56 25.37 21.54
CA GLU A 327 -11.52 25.11 20.48
C GLU A 327 -11.70 26.33 19.57
N VAL A 328 -12.02 26.11 18.29
CA VAL A 328 -12.26 27.20 17.34
C VAL A 328 -13.75 27.48 17.27
N LEU A 329 -14.14 28.67 17.71
CA LEU A 329 -15.49 29.18 17.51
C LEU A 329 -15.63 29.66 16.07
N ALA A 330 -16.49 29.01 15.28
CA ALA A 330 -16.72 29.41 13.89
C ALA A 330 -17.50 30.72 13.84
N ALA A 331 -16.84 31.82 13.51
CA ALA A 331 -17.51 33.10 13.24
C ALA A 331 -18.30 33.05 11.92
N THR A 332 -17.74 32.42 10.90
CA THR A 332 -18.36 32.16 9.59
C THR A 332 -17.80 30.86 9.03
N TYR A 333 -18.56 30.14 8.22
CA TYR A 333 -18.06 28.99 7.47
C TYR A 333 -18.50 29.05 6.01
N GLN A 334 -17.71 28.46 5.12
CA GLN A 334 -18.02 28.33 3.70
C GLN A 334 -17.72 26.91 3.25
N VAL A 335 -18.69 26.26 2.62
CA VAL A 335 -18.48 24.95 1.98
C VAL A 335 -17.76 25.19 0.65
N LEU A 336 -16.48 24.83 0.59
CA LEU A 336 -15.66 25.00 -0.61
C LEU A 336 -16.02 23.99 -1.71
N SER A 337 -16.30 22.75 -1.32
CA SER A 337 -16.68 21.68 -2.24
C SER A 337 -17.48 20.63 -1.47
N PRO A 338 -18.75 20.37 -1.84
CA PRO A 338 -19.55 19.33 -1.21
C PRO A 338 -19.03 17.94 -1.60
N ALA A 339 -18.97 17.03 -0.63
CA ALA A 339 -18.73 15.61 -0.90
C ALA A 339 -20.07 14.89 -1.08
N ARG A 340 -20.09 13.83 -1.89
CA ARG A 340 -21.27 12.94 -1.96
C ARG A 340 -21.54 12.30 -0.59
N SER A 341 -22.81 12.14 -0.23
CA SER A 341 -23.21 11.55 1.05
C SER A 341 -22.93 10.05 1.13
N ASP A 342 -22.91 9.36 -0.01
CA ASP A 342 -22.70 7.91 -0.14
C ASP A 342 -21.22 7.54 -0.34
N LEU A 343 -20.30 8.05 0.47
CA LEU A 343 -18.88 7.71 0.32
C LEU A 343 -18.65 6.19 0.37
N PRO A 344 -17.76 5.63 -0.49
CA PRO A 344 -17.53 4.18 -0.56
C PRO A 344 -16.96 3.62 0.75
N PHE A 345 -16.30 4.46 1.55
CA PHE A 345 -15.95 4.20 2.94
C PHE A 345 -15.66 5.53 3.65
N LEU A 346 -15.78 5.50 4.98
CA LEU A 346 -15.42 6.62 5.84
C LEU A 346 -13.94 6.53 6.21
N ILE A 347 -13.30 7.69 6.38
CA ILE A 347 -11.89 7.78 6.77
C ILE A 347 -11.81 7.67 8.29
N ARG A 348 -11.55 6.45 8.77
CA ARG A 348 -11.46 6.11 10.19
C ARG A 348 -10.22 5.25 10.39
N ASP A 349 -9.56 5.39 11.53
CA ASP A 349 -8.33 4.63 11.82
C ASP A 349 -8.64 3.15 12.13
N HIS A 350 -9.87 2.86 12.57
CA HIS A 350 -10.37 1.51 12.85
C HIS A 350 -11.31 1.03 11.73
N ASN A 351 -11.43 -0.30 11.58
CA ASN A 351 -12.28 -0.94 10.57
C ASN A 351 -12.00 -0.46 9.13
N LYS A 352 -10.71 -0.42 8.77
CA LYS A 352 -10.29 -0.01 7.43
C LYS A 352 -10.93 -0.89 6.35
N PRO A 353 -11.30 -0.31 5.20
CA PRO A 353 -11.79 -1.08 4.06
C PRO A 353 -10.75 -2.07 3.56
N LYS A 354 -11.21 -3.16 2.93
CA LYS A 354 -10.32 -4.15 2.31
C LYS A 354 -9.48 -3.51 1.20
N GLU A 355 -8.29 -4.07 0.97
CA GLU A 355 -7.30 -3.56 0.00
C GLU A 355 -7.88 -3.26 -1.39
N PRO A 356 -8.69 -4.12 -2.05
CA PRO A 356 -9.22 -3.80 -3.37
C PRO A 356 -10.06 -2.52 -3.41
N LEU A 357 -10.84 -2.26 -2.36
CA LEU A 357 -11.66 -1.05 -2.24
C LEU A 357 -10.78 0.18 -1.95
N ARG A 358 -9.76 0.02 -1.10
CA ARG A 358 -8.74 1.05 -0.83
C ARG A 358 -8.03 1.48 -2.11
N LEU A 359 -7.60 0.53 -2.92
CA LEU A 359 -6.89 0.79 -4.18
C LEU A 359 -7.79 1.39 -5.25
N LYS A 360 -9.06 0.96 -5.34
CA LYS A 360 -10.05 1.55 -6.26
C LYS A 360 -10.32 3.02 -5.93
N TYR A 361 -10.43 3.36 -4.65
CA TYR A 361 -10.65 4.73 -4.18
C TYR A 361 -9.40 5.30 -3.50
N ARG A 362 -8.23 5.11 -4.11
CA ARG A 362 -6.92 5.45 -3.50
C ARG A 362 -6.80 6.93 -3.13
N TYR A 363 -7.47 7.82 -3.85
CA TYR A 363 -7.54 9.24 -3.52
C TYR A 363 -8.29 9.55 -2.20
N LEU A 364 -9.21 8.68 -1.77
CA LEU A 364 -9.81 8.72 -0.44
C LEU A 364 -8.92 8.01 0.58
N ASP A 365 -8.35 6.86 0.22
CA ASP A 365 -7.47 6.10 1.11
C ASP A 365 -6.20 6.87 1.51
N MET A 366 -5.62 7.66 0.58
CA MET A 366 -4.51 8.59 0.86
C MET A 366 -4.85 9.62 1.92
N ARG A 367 -6.11 9.78 2.30
CA ARG A 367 -6.49 10.60 3.44
C ARG A 367 -6.38 9.84 4.75
N HIS A 368 -5.93 8.59 4.86
CA HIS A 368 -5.62 8.00 6.18
C HIS A 368 -4.30 8.57 6.73
N ASN A 369 -4.20 8.73 8.06
CA ASN A 369 -3.01 9.31 8.69
C ASN A 369 -1.76 8.47 8.46
N GLU A 370 -1.90 7.14 8.58
CA GLU A 370 -0.81 6.18 8.33
C GLU A 370 -0.24 6.32 6.91
N LEU A 371 -1.10 6.34 5.89
CA LEU A 371 -0.65 6.46 4.51
C LEU A 371 -0.03 7.83 4.21
N GLN A 372 -0.56 8.91 4.81
CA GLN A 372 0.09 10.22 4.74
C GLN A 372 1.47 10.22 5.40
N ALA A 373 1.62 9.60 6.56
CA ALA A 373 2.90 9.49 7.26
C ALA A 373 3.91 8.73 6.41
N ASN A 374 3.52 7.58 5.84
CA ASN A 374 4.36 6.75 4.98
C ASN A 374 4.87 7.53 3.75
N LEU A 375 3.98 8.20 3.02
CA LEU A 375 4.35 8.96 1.83
C LEU A 375 5.22 10.19 2.16
N ARG A 376 5.02 10.80 3.34
CA ARG A 376 5.86 11.90 3.81
C ARG A 376 7.24 11.42 4.23
N LEU A 377 7.34 10.29 4.93
CA LEU A 377 8.61 9.67 5.27
C LEU A 377 9.41 9.37 3.99
N LYS A 378 8.77 8.71 3.01
CA LYS A 378 9.37 8.48 1.68
C LYS A 378 9.92 9.76 1.08
N SER A 379 9.11 10.81 1.05
CA SER A 379 9.49 12.11 0.47
C SER A 379 10.60 12.81 1.26
N GLN A 380 10.61 12.70 2.58
CA GLN A 380 11.66 13.24 3.45
C GLN A 380 12.99 12.53 3.20
N LYS A 381 12.98 11.19 3.10
CA LYS A 381 14.18 10.40 2.82
C LYS A 381 14.77 10.70 1.45
N LEU A 382 13.95 10.79 0.40
CA LEU A 382 14.43 11.19 -0.93
C LEU A 382 15.08 12.58 -0.98
N ARG A 383 14.70 13.48 -0.07
CA ARG A 383 15.26 14.82 0.04
C ARG A 383 16.42 14.93 1.02
N SER A 384 16.64 13.91 1.84
CA SER A 384 17.74 13.94 2.81
C SER A 384 19.05 14.06 2.04
N LYS A 385 19.87 15.03 2.44
CA LYS A 385 21.20 15.22 1.87
C LYS A 385 22.13 14.25 2.59
N SER A 386 22.89 13.44 1.85
CA SER A 386 24.02 12.74 2.45
C SER A 386 24.99 13.79 3.02
N PRO A 387 25.49 13.63 4.25
CA PRO A 387 26.53 14.50 4.82
C PRO A 387 27.91 14.26 4.18
N SER A 388 28.10 13.16 3.43
CA SER A 388 29.40 12.88 2.81
C SER A 388 29.65 13.83 1.63
N ARG A 389 30.87 14.38 1.60
CA ARG A 389 31.48 15.22 0.55
C ARG A 389 31.55 14.57 -0.84
N ALA A 390 30.89 13.44 -1.06
CA ALA A 390 30.88 12.75 -2.35
C ALA A 390 30.15 13.62 -3.38
N SER A 391 30.89 14.06 -4.40
CA SER A 391 30.43 14.84 -5.55
C SER A 391 29.55 13.99 -6.48
N ALA A 392 28.44 13.47 -5.97
CA ALA A 392 27.62 12.57 -6.75
C ALA A 392 26.78 13.31 -7.79
N ILE A 393 26.93 12.91 -9.05
CA ILE A 393 26.20 13.49 -10.18
C ILE A 393 24.80 12.86 -10.21
N ARG A 394 23.76 13.69 -10.18
CA ARG A 394 22.37 13.26 -10.44
C ARG A 394 22.10 13.37 -11.94
N THR A 395 22.01 12.23 -12.61
CA THR A 395 21.59 12.13 -14.01
C THR A 395 20.11 11.77 -14.07
N ALA A 396 19.34 12.52 -14.85
CA ALA A 396 17.93 12.23 -15.10
C ALA A 396 17.82 11.63 -16.50
N ASP A 397 17.73 10.30 -16.58
CA ASP A 397 17.39 9.46 -17.75
C ASP A 397 18.34 9.62 -19.00
N GLY A 398 19.16 8.58 -19.29
CA GLY A 398 20.43 8.60 -20.09
C GLY A 398 20.40 8.94 -21.60
N PRO A 399 21.48 8.71 -22.42
CA PRO A 399 22.86 8.24 -22.14
C PRO A 399 23.99 9.30 -22.41
N LEU A 400 25.22 9.00 -21.95
CA LEU A 400 26.52 9.69 -22.19
C LEU A 400 26.65 11.11 -21.57
N VAL A 401 27.78 11.64 -21.07
CA VAL A 401 29.20 11.26 -20.96
C VAL A 401 29.85 12.24 -19.96
N SER A 402 30.98 11.82 -19.35
CA SER A 402 32.04 12.56 -18.63
C SER A 402 31.81 14.01 -18.20
N ASP A 403 32.23 14.32 -16.98
CA ASP A 403 33.19 15.42 -16.83
C ASP A 403 34.29 15.05 -15.81
N MET A 404 35.44 15.69 -16.00
CA MET A 404 36.71 15.48 -15.35
C MET A 404 36.57 15.51 -13.81
N ASP A 405 37.20 14.55 -13.12
CA ASP A 405 37.24 14.30 -11.66
C ASP A 405 36.40 13.14 -11.09
N GLY A 406 35.64 12.43 -11.94
CA GLY A 406 35.45 10.97 -11.85
C GLY A 406 35.09 10.30 -10.50
N GLN A 407 34.11 10.80 -9.73
CA GLN A 407 33.60 10.05 -8.56
C GLN A 407 32.07 10.16 -8.40
N MET A 408 31.39 9.01 -8.58
CA MET A 408 29.99 8.69 -8.25
C MET A 408 28.90 9.15 -9.23
N ALA A 409 28.10 8.19 -9.73
CA ALA A 409 26.83 8.44 -10.42
C ALA A 409 25.66 7.87 -9.61
N HIS A 410 24.63 8.69 -9.36
CA HIS A 410 23.36 8.24 -8.77
C HIS A 410 22.28 8.18 -9.83
N TRP A 411 21.59 7.05 -9.91
CA TRP A 411 20.43 6.83 -10.76
C TRP A 411 19.20 6.58 -9.90
N ALA A 412 18.05 7.04 -10.36
CA ALA A 412 16.76 6.76 -9.74
C ALA A 412 15.86 6.18 -10.82
N GLU A 413 15.70 4.85 -10.83
CA GLU A 413 14.95 4.17 -11.89
C GLU A 413 13.62 3.61 -11.38
N TYR A 414 12.65 3.55 -12.31
CA TYR A 414 11.35 2.91 -12.10
C TYR A 414 11.31 1.56 -12.82
N PHE A 415 11.80 0.49 -12.19
CA PHE A 415 11.62 -0.86 -12.73
C PHE A 415 10.21 -1.36 -12.44
N GLY A 416 9.39 -1.54 -13.47
CA GLY A 416 8.05 -2.13 -13.32
C GLY A 416 7.12 -1.35 -12.37
N GLN A 417 7.39 -0.05 -12.13
CA GLN A 417 6.71 0.87 -11.20
C GLN A 417 7.21 0.88 -9.74
N LEU A 418 8.32 0.20 -9.43
CA LEU A 418 9.02 0.31 -8.15
C LEU A 418 10.18 1.29 -8.26
N PHE A 419 10.43 2.07 -7.23
CA PHE A 419 11.52 3.02 -7.17
C PHE A 419 12.76 2.35 -6.56
N THR A 420 13.87 2.40 -7.29
CA THR A 420 15.20 2.01 -6.82
C THR A 420 16.10 3.23 -6.69
N LEU A 421 16.96 3.24 -5.67
CA LEU A 421 18.11 4.12 -5.63
C LEU A 421 19.30 3.31 -6.14
N ASP A 422 19.74 3.62 -7.34
CA ASP A 422 20.79 2.92 -8.04
C ASP A 422 22.09 3.73 -7.98
N ILE A 423 23.17 3.06 -7.62
CA ILE A 423 24.47 3.67 -7.31
C ILE A 423 25.52 2.88 -8.08
N GLU A 424 26.27 3.56 -8.93
CA GLU A 424 27.42 2.96 -9.62
C GLU A 424 28.66 3.82 -9.39
N MET A 425 29.78 3.14 -9.18
CA MET A 425 31.05 3.71 -8.76
C MET A 425 32.16 3.11 -9.62
N THR A 426 33.22 3.89 -9.84
CA THR A 426 34.39 3.50 -10.61
C THR A 426 35.60 3.43 -9.68
N ASP A 427 36.50 2.48 -9.95
CA ASP A 427 37.72 2.21 -9.19
C ASP A 427 37.44 1.90 -7.72
N VAL A 428 36.56 0.93 -7.48
CA VAL A 428 36.06 0.54 -6.15
C VAL A 428 36.09 -0.95 -5.90
N THR A 429 36.20 -1.32 -4.63
CA THR A 429 35.97 -2.67 -4.11
C THR A 429 34.56 -2.83 -3.55
N SER A 430 34.15 -4.06 -3.24
CA SER A 430 32.86 -4.31 -2.57
C SER A 430 32.76 -3.62 -1.22
N GLY A 431 33.87 -3.53 -0.47
CA GLY A 431 33.94 -2.84 0.81
C GLY A 431 33.70 -1.33 0.69
N ASP A 432 34.20 -0.70 -0.38
CA ASP A 432 33.97 0.74 -0.61
C ASP A 432 32.49 1.04 -0.89
N VAL A 433 31.83 0.19 -1.70
CA VAL A 433 30.39 0.30 -1.97
C VAL A 433 29.58 0.08 -0.69
N GLN A 434 29.93 -0.94 0.11
CA GLN A 434 29.27 -1.23 1.38
C GLN A 434 29.40 -0.06 2.36
N GLN A 435 30.60 0.51 2.52
CA GLN A 435 30.83 1.65 3.40
C GLN A 435 30.00 2.87 2.97
N LEU A 436 29.93 3.17 1.67
CA LEU A 436 29.10 4.26 1.16
C LEU A 436 27.62 4.07 1.53
N VAL A 437 27.11 2.84 1.38
CA VAL A 437 25.72 2.51 1.73
C VAL A 437 25.49 2.60 3.23
N GLU A 438 26.42 2.12 4.05
CA GLU A 438 26.36 2.22 5.50
C GLU A 438 26.30 3.68 5.97
N ASP A 439 27.15 4.53 5.40
CA ASP A 439 27.17 5.97 5.67
C ASP A 439 25.86 6.62 5.25
N LEU A 440 25.34 6.27 4.06
CA LEU A 440 24.06 6.77 3.56
C LEU A 440 22.90 6.37 4.47
N VAL A 441 22.80 5.09 4.84
CA VAL A 441 21.70 4.56 5.66
C VAL A 441 21.78 5.13 7.08
N THR A 442 22.97 5.18 7.68
CA THR A 442 23.18 5.70 9.04
C THR A 442 22.93 7.20 9.11
N SER A 443 23.47 7.98 8.17
CA SER A 443 23.30 9.44 8.17
C SER A 443 21.87 9.89 7.88
N THR A 444 21.14 9.11 7.08
CA THR A 444 19.75 9.39 6.74
C THR A 444 18.79 8.65 7.64
N TRP A 445 19.21 8.02 8.74
CA TRP A 445 18.33 7.24 9.63
C TRP A 445 17.26 8.11 10.31
N PRO A 446 16.00 7.67 10.46
CA PRO A 446 14.98 8.47 11.16
C PRO A 446 15.30 8.62 12.66
N PRO A 447 15.32 9.84 13.22
CA PRO A 447 15.72 10.07 14.62
C PRO A 447 14.73 9.55 15.66
N HIS A 448 13.51 9.18 15.24
CA HIS A 448 12.48 8.62 16.12
C HIS A 448 12.51 7.08 16.17
N LEU A 449 13.31 6.43 15.32
CA LEU A 449 13.52 4.99 15.36
C LEU A 449 14.75 4.66 16.22
N PRO A 450 14.87 3.43 16.73
CA PRO A 450 16.06 3.00 17.45
C PRO A 450 17.33 3.23 16.60
N PRO A 451 18.42 3.70 17.23
CA PRO A 451 19.65 3.99 16.50
C PRO A 451 20.24 2.72 15.91
N ILE A 452 20.86 2.87 14.74
CA ILE A 452 21.68 1.83 14.10
C ILE A 452 23.14 2.24 14.15
N ALA A 453 24.03 1.26 14.12
CA ALA A 453 25.47 1.47 14.11
C ALA A 453 26.10 0.71 12.94
N ALA A 454 26.96 1.41 12.21
CA ALA A 454 27.89 0.82 11.24
C ALA A 454 29.22 0.45 11.96
N PRO A 455 29.99 -0.54 11.47
CA PRO A 455 29.70 -1.35 10.29
C PRO A 455 28.59 -2.37 10.54
N PHE A 456 27.81 -2.70 9.50
CA PHE A 456 26.76 -3.70 9.62
C PHE A 456 27.37 -5.12 9.68
N PRO A 457 26.82 -6.03 10.50
CA PRO A 457 27.24 -7.43 10.53
C PRO A 457 27.26 -8.06 9.13
N THR A 458 28.23 -8.92 8.86
CA THR A 458 28.38 -9.59 7.56
C THR A 458 28.27 -11.11 7.74
N LEU A 459 27.51 -11.76 6.86
CA LEU A 459 27.44 -13.21 6.71
C LEU A 459 27.83 -13.61 5.29
N THR A 460 28.54 -14.72 5.13
CA THR A 460 28.64 -15.34 3.81
C THR A 460 27.31 -15.99 3.43
N TYR A 461 27.01 -16.10 2.13
CA TYR A 461 25.83 -16.80 1.62
C TYR A 461 25.70 -18.19 2.22
N SER A 462 26.81 -18.93 2.28
CA SER A 462 26.82 -20.27 2.88
C SER A 462 26.47 -20.24 4.36
N GLN A 463 26.96 -19.27 5.14
CA GLN A 463 26.56 -19.13 6.55
C GLN A 463 25.08 -18.77 6.68
N ALA A 464 24.58 -17.84 5.87
CA ALA A 464 23.18 -17.43 5.90
C ALA A 464 22.24 -18.63 5.62
N VAL A 465 22.51 -19.37 4.55
CA VAL A 465 21.73 -20.55 4.16
C VAL A 465 21.86 -21.68 5.19
N ASN A 466 23.06 -21.98 5.69
CA ASN A 466 23.26 -23.06 6.66
C ASN A 466 22.67 -22.75 8.04
N LEU A 467 22.74 -21.50 8.50
CA LEU A 467 22.25 -21.11 9.83
C LEU A 467 20.77 -20.72 9.85
N TYR A 468 20.22 -20.25 8.73
CA TYR A 468 18.87 -19.67 8.70
C TYR A 468 17.98 -20.22 7.57
N GLY A 469 18.53 -21.00 6.64
CA GLY A 469 17.77 -21.57 5.52
C GLY A 469 17.42 -20.58 4.41
N THR A 470 18.02 -19.39 4.42
CA THR A 470 17.80 -18.32 3.43
C THR A 470 19.00 -17.37 3.37
N ASP A 471 19.19 -16.78 2.20
CA ASP A 471 20.09 -15.66 1.90
C ASP A 471 19.63 -14.31 2.47
N LYS A 472 18.40 -14.20 2.98
CA LYS A 472 17.87 -12.99 3.63
C LYS A 472 17.38 -13.28 5.05
N PRO A 473 18.29 -13.58 5.98
CA PRO A 473 17.91 -14.03 7.31
C PRO A 473 17.30 -12.91 8.16
N ASP A 474 16.20 -13.23 8.86
CA ASP A 474 15.70 -12.41 9.97
C ASP A 474 16.47 -12.79 11.24
N THR A 475 17.42 -11.94 11.64
CA THR A 475 18.33 -12.17 12.78
C THR A 475 17.84 -11.59 14.10
N ARG A 476 16.59 -11.10 14.17
CA ARG A 476 16.02 -10.57 15.42
C ARG A 476 15.81 -11.62 16.51
N PHE A 477 15.94 -12.89 16.17
CA PHE A 477 15.79 -14.03 17.07
C PHE A 477 16.77 -15.15 16.70
N ASP A 478 17.25 -15.89 17.70
CA ASP A 478 18.45 -16.73 17.58
C ASP A 478 18.19 -18.20 17.16
N TRP A 479 16.99 -18.54 16.65
CA TRP A 479 16.65 -19.92 16.31
C TRP A 479 17.42 -20.39 15.06
N LYS A 480 18.69 -20.72 15.22
CA LYS A 480 19.58 -21.19 14.16
C LYS A 480 19.33 -22.66 13.85
N LEU A 481 19.52 -23.01 12.59
CA LEU A 481 19.54 -24.38 12.13
C LEU A 481 20.84 -25.05 12.56
N GLN A 482 20.76 -26.31 12.94
CA GLN A 482 21.89 -27.13 13.35
C GLN A 482 21.91 -28.41 12.51
N ASP A 483 23.09 -28.77 12.00
CA ASP A 483 23.30 -30.03 11.28
C ASP A 483 23.36 -31.19 12.28
N VAL A 484 22.39 -32.10 12.16
CA VAL A 484 22.26 -33.30 13.00
C VAL A 484 22.40 -34.58 12.17
N THR A 485 22.93 -34.47 10.94
CA THR A 485 23.09 -35.58 10.00
C THR A 485 23.86 -36.74 10.61
N HIS A 486 24.93 -36.45 11.35
CA HIS A 486 25.77 -37.47 11.98
C HIS A 486 25.02 -38.31 13.03
N LEU A 487 24.03 -37.73 13.73
CA LEU A 487 23.20 -38.43 14.73
C LEU A 487 22.18 -39.36 14.07
N LEU A 488 21.73 -39.05 12.85
CA LEU A 488 20.68 -39.82 12.19
C LEU A 488 21.18 -41.02 11.37
N ARG A 489 22.47 -41.11 11.06
CA ARG A 489 23.03 -42.19 10.22
C ARG A 489 22.85 -43.59 10.81
N ASN A 490 22.82 -43.70 12.14
CA ASN A 490 22.65 -44.96 12.88
C ASN A 490 21.62 -44.79 14.01
N CYS A 491 20.50 -44.11 13.72
CA CYS A 491 19.51 -43.78 14.74
C CYS A 491 18.51 -44.92 15.05
N GLY A 492 18.55 -46.03 14.29
CA GLY A 492 17.64 -47.17 14.41
C GLY A 492 16.32 -46.99 13.66
N ALA A 493 16.05 -45.80 13.14
CA ALA A 493 14.86 -45.49 12.36
C ALA A 493 15.20 -45.53 10.86
N SER A 494 14.91 -46.67 10.21
CA SER A 494 15.24 -46.90 8.79
C SER A 494 14.78 -45.80 7.83
N VAL A 495 13.62 -45.18 8.10
CA VAL A 495 13.10 -44.07 7.29
C VAL A 495 14.01 -42.84 7.35
N LEU A 496 14.55 -42.50 8.53
CA LEU A 496 15.44 -41.35 8.71
C LEU A 496 16.84 -41.65 8.18
N GLU A 497 17.34 -42.87 8.42
CA GLU A 497 18.62 -43.32 7.89
C GLU A 497 18.64 -43.28 6.36
N ASN A 498 17.62 -43.88 5.72
CA ASN A 498 17.48 -43.86 4.26
C ASN A 498 17.34 -42.44 3.69
N ALA A 499 16.82 -41.49 4.46
CA ALA A 499 16.71 -40.10 4.03
C ALA A 499 18.06 -39.36 4.00
N VAL A 500 19.03 -39.74 4.85
CA VAL A 500 20.34 -39.06 4.97
C VAL A 500 21.51 -39.80 4.31
N LEU A 501 21.35 -41.09 4.00
CA LEU A 501 22.40 -41.90 3.36
C LEU A 501 22.82 -41.41 1.95
N PRO A 502 21.91 -40.94 1.06
CA PRO A 502 22.30 -40.51 -0.28
C PRO A 502 23.27 -39.31 -0.26
N PRO A 503 24.24 -39.25 -1.18
CA PRO A 503 25.14 -38.10 -1.29
C PRO A 503 24.36 -36.84 -1.68
N GLY A 504 24.64 -35.73 -0.99
CA GLY A 504 23.91 -34.47 -1.16
C GLY A 504 22.68 -34.33 -0.24
N ASN A 505 22.32 -35.38 0.49
CA ASN A 505 21.30 -35.31 1.55
C ASN A 505 21.91 -34.98 2.91
N SER A 506 21.12 -34.33 3.75
CA SER A 506 21.47 -33.98 5.12
C SER A 506 20.22 -33.95 5.99
N ALA A 507 20.43 -33.90 7.31
CA ALA A 507 19.37 -33.62 8.27
C ALA A 507 19.73 -32.44 9.15
N HIS A 508 18.80 -31.49 9.22
CA HIS A 508 18.95 -30.27 9.99
C HIS A 508 17.76 -30.10 10.93
N SER A 509 17.99 -29.39 12.02
CA SER A 509 16.98 -29.16 13.04
C SER A 509 17.12 -27.80 13.69
N PHE A 510 16.03 -27.28 14.25
CA PHE A 510 16.04 -26.13 15.14
C PHE A 510 15.02 -26.31 16.26
N VAL A 511 15.24 -25.57 17.35
CA VAL A 511 14.39 -25.56 18.54
C VAL A 511 13.46 -24.37 18.50
N ILE A 512 12.20 -24.59 18.85
CA ILE A 512 11.19 -23.58 19.13
C ILE A 512 11.02 -23.54 20.66
N PRO A 513 11.61 -22.54 21.34
CA PRO A 513 11.43 -22.33 22.76
C PRO A 513 9.95 -22.23 23.13
N GLN A 514 9.52 -22.92 24.18
CA GLN A 514 8.12 -22.98 24.62
C GLN A 514 7.15 -23.57 23.58
N GLY A 515 7.65 -24.13 22.48
CA GLY A 515 6.84 -24.59 21.35
C GLY A 515 5.89 -25.75 21.67
N LYS A 516 6.07 -26.47 22.79
CA LYS A 516 5.25 -27.63 23.18
C LYS A 516 3.76 -27.30 23.25
N ASP A 517 3.41 -26.13 23.79
CA ASP A 517 2.02 -25.76 24.05
C ASP A 517 1.37 -25.03 22.87
N TYR A 518 2.17 -24.37 22.02
CA TYR A 518 1.67 -23.58 20.88
C TYR A 518 1.64 -24.35 19.56
N ILE A 519 2.55 -25.31 19.35
CA ILE A 519 2.57 -26.13 18.14
C ILE A 519 1.55 -27.27 18.25
N SER A 520 0.36 -26.99 17.74
CA SER A 520 -0.76 -27.95 17.68
C SER A 520 -0.65 -28.92 16.50
N LYS A 521 -1.36 -30.04 16.56
CA LYS A 521 -1.44 -31.00 15.43
C LYS A 521 -1.93 -30.34 14.13
N LYS A 522 -2.84 -29.37 14.23
CA LYS A 522 -3.35 -28.63 13.07
C LYS A 522 -2.24 -27.85 12.35
N ILE A 523 -1.36 -27.21 13.11
CA ILE A 523 -0.21 -26.48 12.56
C ILE A 523 0.76 -27.44 11.88
N VAL A 524 1.05 -28.58 12.53
CA VAL A 524 1.92 -29.62 11.96
C VAL A 524 1.38 -30.13 10.63
N LEU A 525 0.07 -30.40 10.52
CA LEU A 525 -0.56 -30.81 9.26
C LEU A 525 -0.41 -29.74 8.16
N THR A 526 -0.56 -28.46 8.50
CA THR A 526 -0.33 -27.35 7.55
C THR A 526 1.13 -27.32 7.07
N TRP A 527 2.08 -27.59 7.95
CA TRP A 527 3.51 -27.65 7.60
C TRP A 527 3.85 -28.88 6.76
N GLU A 528 3.20 -30.02 7.00
CA GLU A 528 3.31 -31.22 6.16
C GLU A 528 2.78 -30.96 4.74
N GLU A 529 1.63 -30.29 4.60
CA GLU A 529 1.08 -29.88 3.29
C GLU A 529 2.05 -28.94 2.54
N LEU A 530 2.65 -27.96 3.24
CA LEU A 530 3.65 -27.07 2.67
C LEU A 530 4.90 -27.83 2.22
N THR A 531 5.36 -28.79 3.03
CA THR A 531 6.51 -29.64 2.72
C THR A 531 6.26 -30.41 1.42
N GLN A 532 5.10 -31.06 1.28
CA GLN A 532 4.78 -31.82 0.07
C GLN A 532 4.66 -30.93 -1.18
N LYS A 533 4.14 -29.71 -1.04
CA LYS A 533 3.89 -28.80 -2.16
C LYS A 533 5.14 -28.08 -2.66
N GLU A 534 5.96 -27.58 -1.74
CA GLU A 534 7.07 -26.67 -2.07
C GLU A 534 8.46 -27.31 -1.90
N HIS A 535 8.56 -28.42 -1.17
CA HIS A 535 9.82 -29.04 -0.73
C HIS A 535 9.71 -30.57 -0.69
N SER A 536 9.18 -31.17 -1.76
CA SER A 536 8.85 -32.60 -1.81
C SER A 536 10.04 -33.54 -1.61
N LEU A 537 11.27 -33.03 -1.74
CA LEU A 537 12.52 -33.77 -1.53
C LEU A 537 13.03 -33.72 -0.07
N ALA A 538 12.25 -33.16 0.85
CA ALA A 538 12.51 -33.15 2.28
C ALA A 538 11.34 -33.80 3.05
N GLY A 539 11.66 -34.63 4.04
CA GLY A 539 10.71 -35.09 5.06
C GLY A 539 10.85 -34.27 6.34
N MET A 540 9.73 -33.99 7.01
CA MET A 540 9.69 -33.21 8.25
C MET A 540 9.11 -34.04 9.41
N SER A 541 9.62 -33.85 10.61
CA SER A 541 9.07 -34.39 11.86
C SER A 541 9.12 -33.34 12.98
N VAL A 542 8.08 -33.33 13.82
CA VAL A 542 7.97 -32.42 14.96
C VAL A 542 7.95 -33.22 16.25
N PHE A 543 8.85 -32.90 17.16
CA PHE A 543 8.97 -33.52 18.47
C PHE A 543 8.71 -32.49 19.57
N LYS A 544 8.07 -32.93 20.65
CA LYS A 544 7.87 -32.13 21.86
C LYS A 544 8.81 -32.63 22.94
N VAL A 545 9.47 -31.73 23.64
CA VAL A 545 10.42 -32.07 24.71
C VAL A 545 9.67 -32.16 26.03
N ASP A 546 9.74 -33.32 26.68
CA ASP A 546 9.11 -33.54 27.98
C ASP A 546 10.00 -33.12 29.15
N LYS A 547 9.48 -33.20 30.39
CA LYS A 547 10.24 -32.82 31.60
C LYS A 547 11.56 -33.57 31.77
N ASP A 548 11.64 -34.80 31.25
CA ASP A 548 12.82 -35.66 31.32
C ASP A 548 13.78 -35.47 30.11
N LEU A 549 13.61 -34.41 29.32
CA LEU A 549 14.32 -34.15 28.04
C LEU A 549 14.09 -35.21 26.94
N MET A 550 13.20 -36.16 27.19
CA MET A 550 12.77 -37.16 26.23
C MET A 550 11.86 -36.55 25.16
N LEU A 551 12.06 -36.99 23.92
CA LEU A 551 11.26 -36.54 22.78
C LEU A 551 9.92 -37.29 22.75
N ARG A 552 8.85 -36.56 22.41
CA ARG A 552 7.51 -37.11 22.17
C ARG A 552 7.03 -36.68 20.80
N GLY A 553 6.64 -37.62 19.96
CA GLY A 553 6.16 -37.31 18.61
C GLY A 553 6.05 -38.53 17.71
N PRO A 554 5.75 -38.31 16.42
CA PRO A 554 5.66 -39.36 15.43
C PRO A 554 6.99 -40.11 15.32
N ASN A 555 6.96 -41.43 15.22
CA ASN A 555 8.14 -42.27 14.94
C ASN A 555 9.33 -42.17 15.94
N VAL A 556 9.21 -41.41 17.03
CA VAL A 556 10.27 -41.30 18.07
C VAL A 556 10.63 -42.65 18.68
N LYS A 557 9.65 -43.54 18.86
CA LYS A 557 9.85 -44.89 19.38
C LYS A 557 10.80 -45.76 18.52
N ASN A 558 11.01 -45.38 17.26
CA ASN A 558 11.92 -46.08 16.36
C ASN A 558 13.36 -45.51 16.43
N ILE A 559 13.55 -44.37 17.11
CA ILE A 559 14.86 -43.75 17.32
C ILE A 559 15.43 -44.29 18.63
N HIS A 560 16.69 -44.72 18.63
CA HIS A 560 17.37 -45.21 19.83
C HIS A 560 17.34 -44.15 20.96
N PRO A 561 17.02 -44.53 22.22
CA PRO A 561 16.92 -43.57 23.33
C PRO A 561 18.19 -42.73 23.57
N ASP A 562 19.37 -43.31 23.36
CA ASP A 562 20.65 -42.61 23.48
C ASP A 562 20.76 -41.47 22.46
N ILE A 563 20.31 -41.72 21.23
CA ILE A 563 20.28 -40.72 20.15
C ILE A 563 19.23 -39.64 20.42
N GLN A 564 18.07 -39.99 21.00
CA GLN A 564 17.08 -38.98 21.40
C GLN A 564 17.66 -38.02 22.44
N THR A 565 18.39 -38.55 23.43
CA THR A 565 19.03 -37.75 24.48
C THR A 565 20.15 -36.89 23.91
N GLU A 566 20.98 -37.46 23.02
CA GLU A 566 22.07 -36.73 22.37
C GLU A 566 21.55 -35.64 21.42
N LEU A 567 20.42 -35.88 20.74
CA LEU A 567 19.76 -34.88 19.90
C LEU A 567 19.25 -33.71 20.75
N SER A 568 18.54 -33.97 21.85
CA SER A 568 18.11 -32.92 22.78
C SER A 568 19.30 -32.13 23.35
N ARG A 569 20.40 -32.81 23.68
CA ARG A 569 21.64 -32.19 24.20
C ARG A 569 22.32 -31.32 23.14
N THR A 570 22.50 -31.82 21.93
CA THR A 570 23.12 -31.10 20.80
C THR A 570 22.33 -29.83 20.51
N LEU A 571 21.01 -29.94 20.47
CA LEU A 571 20.10 -28.82 20.21
C LEU A 571 19.93 -27.87 21.39
N GLN A 572 20.49 -28.20 22.56
CA GLN A 572 20.31 -27.46 23.82
C GLN A 572 18.82 -27.25 24.17
N ALA A 573 17.97 -28.22 23.82
CA ALA A 573 16.53 -28.11 24.00
C ALA A 573 16.13 -28.31 25.47
N GLN A 574 15.13 -27.54 25.92
CA GLN A 574 14.63 -27.58 27.29
C GLN A 574 13.23 -28.20 27.36
N ALA A 575 12.84 -28.63 28.56
CA ALA A 575 11.47 -29.11 28.80
C ALA A 575 10.45 -28.01 28.48
N GLY A 576 9.47 -28.33 27.62
CA GLY A 576 8.50 -27.35 27.13
C GLY A 576 8.78 -26.84 25.71
N ASP A 577 9.92 -27.22 25.11
CA ASP A 577 10.24 -26.85 23.74
C ASP A 577 9.62 -27.79 22.71
N ALA A 578 9.60 -27.33 21.46
CA ALA A 578 9.37 -28.18 20.30
C ALA A 578 10.61 -28.21 19.39
N VAL A 579 10.97 -29.38 18.89
CA VAL A 579 12.09 -29.61 17.98
C VAL A 579 11.52 -29.93 16.60
N ILE A 580 11.96 -29.19 15.58
CA ILE A 580 11.63 -29.45 14.18
C ILE A 580 12.84 -30.11 13.53
N LEU A 581 12.66 -31.29 12.98
CA LEU A 581 13.67 -32.04 12.26
C LEU A 581 13.25 -32.19 10.80
N ALA A 582 14.14 -31.87 9.87
CA ALA A 582 13.94 -32.21 8.46
C ALA A 582 15.15 -32.98 7.90
N ALA A 583 14.88 -33.95 7.03
CA ALA A 583 15.89 -34.80 6.41
C ALA A 583 15.55 -35.05 4.93
N GLY A 584 16.58 -35.05 4.06
CA GLY A 584 16.42 -35.18 2.62
C GLY A 584 17.47 -34.39 1.86
N GLN A 585 17.16 -33.93 0.64
CA GLN A 585 18.09 -33.13 -0.17
C GLN A 585 18.43 -31.81 0.54
N THR A 586 19.72 -31.52 0.73
CA THR A 586 20.20 -30.40 1.57
C THR A 586 19.57 -29.05 1.24
N GLY A 587 19.50 -28.67 -0.04
CA GLY A 587 18.90 -27.40 -0.46
C GLY A 587 17.41 -27.29 -0.08
N SER A 588 16.64 -28.37 -0.30
CA SER A 588 15.22 -28.42 0.07
C SER A 588 15.01 -28.44 1.59
N VAL A 589 15.86 -29.16 2.33
CA VAL A 589 15.83 -29.20 3.81
C VAL A 589 16.07 -27.82 4.41
N LEU A 590 17.14 -27.13 4.00
CA LEU A 590 17.47 -25.79 4.52
C LEU A 590 16.39 -24.77 4.15
N GLY A 591 15.93 -24.76 2.89
CA GLY A 591 14.87 -23.88 2.44
C GLY A 591 13.52 -24.12 3.12
N LEU A 592 13.20 -25.37 3.47
CA LEU A 592 12.03 -25.72 4.26
C LEU A 592 12.14 -25.19 5.70
N LEU A 593 13.24 -25.51 6.39
CA LEU A 593 13.43 -25.13 7.78
C LEU A 593 13.50 -23.60 7.95
N GLY A 594 14.10 -22.87 6.99
CA GLY A 594 14.08 -21.41 6.99
C GLY A 594 12.67 -20.82 6.93
N LYS A 595 11.78 -21.40 6.11
CA LYS A 595 10.35 -21.01 6.06
C LYS A 595 9.62 -21.37 7.34
N LEU A 596 9.80 -22.60 7.84
CA LEU A 596 9.13 -23.08 9.06
C LEU A 596 9.55 -22.29 10.29
N ARG A 597 10.81 -21.87 10.38
CA ARG A 597 11.33 -20.98 11.44
C ARG A 597 10.52 -19.69 11.53
N LEU A 598 10.28 -19.01 10.40
CA LEU A 598 9.48 -17.78 10.36
C LEU A 598 7.99 -18.01 10.65
N GLN A 599 7.43 -19.13 10.15
CA GLN A 599 6.03 -19.49 10.43
C GLN A 599 5.82 -19.85 11.91
N ALA A 600 6.77 -20.55 12.53
CA ALA A 600 6.76 -20.86 13.95
C ALA A 600 6.81 -19.58 14.80
N ALA A 601 7.72 -18.65 14.48
CA ALA A 601 7.81 -17.36 15.16
C ALA A 601 6.47 -16.60 15.09
N LYS A 602 5.88 -16.49 13.89
CA LYS A 602 4.57 -15.84 13.68
C LYS A 602 3.43 -16.51 14.45
N THR A 603 3.47 -17.84 14.56
CA THR A 603 2.47 -18.62 15.29
C THR A 603 2.52 -18.30 16.79
N LEU A 604 3.73 -18.30 17.36
CA LEU A 604 3.96 -17.95 18.77
C LEU A 604 3.57 -16.49 19.06
N GLU A 605 3.92 -15.56 18.18
CA GLU A 605 3.53 -14.13 18.28
C GLU A 605 2.02 -13.94 18.23
N THR A 606 1.30 -14.68 17.39
CA THR A 606 -0.17 -14.64 17.32
C THR A 606 -0.80 -15.16 18.61
N ALA A 607 -0.13 -16.07 19.30
CA ALA A 607 -0.55 -16.59 20.61
C ALA A 607 -0.12 -15.71 21.78
N GLY A 608 0.52 -14.55 21.53
CA GLY A 608 0.95 -13.60 22.55
C GLY A 608 2.36 -13.83 23.10
N VAL A 609 3.13 -14.78 22.56
CA VAL A 609 4.53 -14.99 22.94
C VAL A 609 5.43 -14.04 22.17
N HIS A 610 6.23 -13.25 22.87
CA HIS A 610 7.15 -12.32 22.22
C HIS A 610 8.39 -13.07 21.70
N VAL A 611 8.49 -13.22 20.37
CA VAL A 611 9.65 -13.85 19.71
C VAL A 611 10.55 -12.81 19.07
N ARG A 612 9.99 -11.94 18.21
CA ARG A 612 10.72 -10.84 17.58
C ARG A 612 10.32 -9.51 18.19
N ASP A 613 11.31 -8.66 18.43
CA ASP A 613 11.06 -7.25 18.71
C ASP A 613 10.66 -6.53 17.42
N GLN A 614 9.39 -6.10 17.34
CA GLN A 614 8.85 -5.38 16.19
C GLN A 614 9.44 -3.98 16.01
N HIS A 615 10.06 -3.42 17.05
CA HIS A 615 10.70 -2.12 17.01
C HIS A 615 12.20 -2.20 16.69
N SER A 616 12.78 -3.40 16.73
CA SER A 616 14.19 -3.63 16.38
C SER A 616 14.43 -3.62 14.87
N PHE A 617 15.59 -3.10 14.47
CA PHE A 617 16.05 -3.06 13.09
C PHE A 617 17.44 -3.72 13.02
N ASN A 618 17.49 -4.90 12.42
CA ASN A 618 18.72 -5.65 12.23
C ASN A 618 19.13 -5.60 10.75
N LEU A 619 20.14 -4.79 10.47
CA LEU A 619 20.81 -4.71 9.17
C LEU A 619 21.97 -5.70 9.14
N LEU A 620 22.19 -6.35 7.99
CA LEU A 620 23.37 -7.17 7.74
C LEU A 620 23.66 -7.27 6.25
N TRP A 621 24.93 -7.49 5.92
CA TRP A 621 25.38 -7.85 4.59
C TRP A 621 25.40 -9.37 4.41
N VAL A 622 24.94 -9.83 3.26
CA VAL A 622 25.23 -11.18 2.77
C VAL A 622 26.19 -11.06 1.60
N VAL A 623 27.28 -11.82 1.62
CA VAL A 623 28.38 -11.76 0.63
C VAL A 623 28.76 -13.16 0.15
N ASP A 624 29.70 -13.27 -0.79
CA ASP A 624 30.24 -14.56 -1.24
C ASP A 624 29.18 -15.49 -1.87
N PHE A 625 28.24 -14.91 -2.60
CA PHE A 625 27.23 -15.69 -3.34
C PHE A 625 27.88 -16.57 -4.41
N PRO A 626 27.31 -17.75 -4.72
CA PRO A 626 27.72 -18.51 -5.90
C PRO A 626 27.58 -17.64 -7.15
N LEU A 627 28.52 -17.75 -8.08
CA LEU A 627 28.46 -17.01 -9.34
C LEU A 627 27.36 -17.57 -10.26
N PHE A 628 27.22 -18.90 -10.25
CA PHE A 628 26.26 -19.62 -11.07
C PHE A 628 25.47 -20.66 -10.27
N GLU A 629 24.27 -20.95 -10.75
CA GLU A 629 23.46 -22.08 -10.31
C GLU A 629 22.96 -22.89 -11.50
N ARG A 630 22.51 -24.12 -11.24
CA ARG A 630 21.83 -24.93 -12.26
C ARG A 630 20.35 -24.74 -12.12
N ASP A 631 19.72 -24.39 -13.24
CA ASP A 631 18.27 -24.40 -13.34
C ASP A 631 17.74 -25.83 -13.15
N PRO A 632 16.83 -26.07 -12.17
CA PRO A 632 16.32 -27.41 -11.91
C PRO A 632 15.57 -28.02 -13.10
N ASP A 633 14.91 -27.19 -13.91
CA ASP A 633 14.02 -27.64 -14.99
C ASP A 633 14.79 -27.88 -16.31
N SER A 634 15.60 -26.92 -16.72
CA SER A 634 16.35 -26.97 -17.99
C SER A 634 17.76 -27.57 -17.84
N GLY A 635 18.28 -27.69 -16.61
CA GLY A 635 19.64 -28.15 -16.33
C GLY A 635 20.75 -27.19 -16.77
N ARG A 636 20.38 -26.03 -17.33
CA ARG A 636 21.31 -25.00 -17.82
C ARG A 636 21.94 -24.26 -16.66
N ILE A 637 23.14 -23.73 -16.90
CA ILE A 637 23.82 -22.86 -15.95
C ILE A 637 23.22 -21.46 -16.11
N MET A 638 22.80 -20.87 -14.99
CA MET A 638 22.26 -19.52 -14.90
C MET A 638 23.10 -18.69 -13.92
N ALA A 639 23.13 -17.38 -14.12
CA ALA A 639 23.76 -16.47 -13.18
C ALA A 639 22.84 -16.28 -11.97
N VAL A 640 23.41 -16.34 -10.75
CA VAL A 640 22.63 -16.14 -9.52
C VAL A 640 22.10 -14.71 -9.40
N HIS A 641 22.90 -13.73 -9.79
CA HIS A 641 22.51 -12.31 -9.77
C HIS A 641 22.33 -11.75 -11.18
N HIS A 642 23.42 -11.44 -11.89
CA HIS A 642 23.38 -11.06 -13.30
C HIS A 642 24.67 -11.47 -14.03
N PRO A 643 24.65 -11.56 -15.37
CA PRO A 643 25.79 -12.04 -16.18
C PRO A 643 27.08 -11.21 -16.11
N PHE A 644 26.99 -9.97 -15.60
CA PHE A 644 28.12 -9.04 -15.52
C PHE A 644 28.84 -9.04 -14.17
N THR A 645 28.56 -10.02 -13.31
CA THR A 645 29.09 -10.07 -11.94
C THR A 645 30.52 -10.59 -11.93
N LEU A 646 31.44 -9.86 -11.30
CA LEU A 646 32.84 -10.26 -11.20
C LEU A 646 32.98 -11.48 -10.27
N PRO A 647 33.72 -12.53 -10.68
CA PRO A 647 34.07 -13.63 -9.79
C PRO A 647 34.94 -13.16 -8.63
N LYS A 648 34.89 -13.89 -7.51
CA LYS A 648 35.81 -13.67 -6.39
C LYS A 648 37.24 -13.98 -6.83
N GLU A 649 38.19 -13.12 -6.50
CA GLU A 649 39.58 -13.22 -6.99
C GLU A 649 40.24 -14.58 -6.70
N GLY A 650 40.02 -15.13 -5.49
CA GLY A 650 40.55 -16.46 -5.12
C GLY A 650 39.94 -17.63 -5.89
N ASP A 651 38.79 -17.43 -6.52
CA ASP A 651 37.99 -18.48 -7.18
C ASP A 651 38.06 -18.39 -8.71
N LEU A 652 38.88 -17.49 -9.27
CA LEU A 652 39.02 -17.31 -10.73
C LEU A 652 39.40 -18.61 -11.46
N HIS A 653 40.17 -19.48 -10.84
CA HIS A 653 40.53 -20.79 -11.40
C HIS A 653 39.32 -21.74 -11.54
N TYR A 654 38.29 -21.59 -10.70
CA TYR A 654 37.06 -22.36 -10.82
C TYR A 654 36.21 -21.91 -12.00
N LEU A 655 36.28 -20.63 -12.39
CA LEU A 655 35.54 -20.13 -13.56
C LEU A 655 35.84 -20.97 -14.82
N TYR A 656 37.09 -21.36 -15.02
CA TYR A 656 37.53 -22.12 -16.20
C TYR A 656 37.51 -23.63 -16.02
N SER A 657 37.52 -24.13 -14.77
CA SER A 657 37.58 -25.57 -14.49
C SER A 657 36.23 -26.17 -14.07
N ASP A 658 35.56 -25.56 -13.08
CA ASP A 658 34.27 -25.99 -12.55
C ASP A 658 33.44 -24.75 -12.13
N PRO A 659 32.74 -24.11 -13.08
CA PRO A 659 32.10 -22.80 -12.86
C PRO A 659 31.15 -22.76 -11.67
N LEU A 660 30.51 -23.89 -11.33
CA LEU A 660 29.53 -23.98 -10.24
C LEU A 660 30.16 -23.85 -8.85
N LYS A 661 31.48 -23.98 -8.74
CA LYS A 661 32.23 -23.74 -7.50
C LYS A 661 32.67 -22.29 -7.33
N ALA A 662 32.65 -21.51 -8.41
CA ALA A 662 33.12 -20.13 -8.36
C ALA A 662 32.14 -19.26 -7.56
N LYS A 663 32.67 -18.50 -6.59
CA LYS A 663 31.91 -17.45 -5.91
C LYS A 663 32.04 -16.13 -6.65
N SER A 664 31.16 -15.20 -6.30
CA SER A 664 31.05 -13.87 -6.90
C SER A 664 31.37 -12.77 -5.89
N GLN A 665 31.67 -11.58 -6.40
CA GLN A 665 31.73 -10.33 -5.64
C GLN A 665 30.35 -9.64 -5.60
N HIS A 666 29.31 -10.45 -5.41
CA HIS A 666 27.94 -10.00 -5.18
C HIS A 666 27.69 -9.85 -3.68
N TYR A 667 26.90 -8.84 -3.32
CA TYR A 667 26.52 -8.53 -1.96
C TYR A 667 25.09 -8.00 -1.89
N ASP A 668 24.37 -8.44 -0.86
CA ASP A 668 23.01 -8.02 -0.56
C ASP A 668 22.94 -7.38 0.82
N LEU A 669 22.18 -6.28 0.93
CA LEU A 669 21.82 -5.65 2.18
C LEU A 669 20.46 -6.16 2.63
N VAL A 670 20.41 -6.78 3.80
CA VAL A 670 19.21 -7.35 4.39
C VAL A 670 18.81 -6.55 5.62
N LEU A 671 17.52 -6.23 5.73
CA LEU A 671 16.91 -5.61 6.90
C LEU A 671 15.76 -6.49 7.38
N ASN A 672 15.83 -6.99 8.61
CA ASN A 672 14.74 -7.75 9.26
C ASN A 672 14.21 -8.95 8.43
N GLY A 673 15.09 -9.62 7.68
CA GLY A 673 14.73 -10.73 6.80
C GLY A 673 14.21 -10.33 5.42
N CYS A 674 14.30 -9.05 5.08
CA CYS A 674 13.97 -8.52 3.76
C CYS A 674 15.24 -7.97 3.09
N GLU A 675 15.56 -8.49 1.91
CA GLU A 675 16.57 -7.89 1.02
C GLU A 675 16.10 -6.49 0.61
N ILE A 676 16.80 -5.44 1.05
CA ILE A 676 16.48 -4.04 0.75
C ILE A 676 17.39 -3.45 -0.33
N GLY A 677 18.42 -4.17 -0.76
CA GLY A 677 19.22 -3.83 -1.91
C GLY A 677 20.26 -4.90 -2.22
N GLY A 678 20.74 -4.90 -3.45
CA GLY A 678 21.69 -5.88 -3.96
C GLY A 678 22.57 -5.27 -5.03
N GLY A 679 23.82 -5.74 -5.09
CA GLY A 679 24.84 -5.15 -5.94
C GLY A 679 26.02 -6.06 -6.17
N SER A 680 26.89 -5.69 -7.10
CA SER A 680 28.12 -6.44 -7.31
C SER A 680 29.20 -5.56 -7.91
N ILE A 681 30.44 -6.02 -7.77
CA ILE A 681 31.53 -5.56 -8.64
C ILE A 681 31.32 -6.17 -10.02
N ARG A 682 31.53 -5.36 -11.05
CA ARG A 682 31.24 -5.74 -12.44
C ARG A 682 32.48 -6.26 -13.15
N ILE A 683 32.25 -7.15 -14.11
CA ILE A 683 33.28 -7.57 -15.05
C ILE A 683 33.61 -6.39 -15.96
N HIS A 684 34.88 -6.00 -16.00
CA HIS A 684 35.40 -4.98 -16.89
C HIS A 684 36.34 -5.55 -17.97
N ASP A 685 36.80 -6.79 -17.81
CA ASP A 685 37.61 -7.50 -18.82
C ASP A 685 36.71 -8.11 -19.90
N PRO A 686 36.84 -7.69 -21.18
CA PRO A 686 35.99 -8.19 -22.27
C PRO A 686 36.20 -9.69 -22.54
N ALA A 687 37.39 -10.24 -22.30
CA ALA A 687 37.65 -11.66 -22.51
C ALA A 687 36.90 -12.52 -21.47
N MET A 688 36.96 -12.14 -20.20
CA MET A 688 36.19 -12.76 -19.13
C MET A 688 34.68 -12.63 -19.37
N GLN A 689 34.19 -11.45 -19.80
CA GLN A 689 32.77 -11.26 -20.04
C GLN A 689 32.25 -12.19 -21.15
N ARG A 690 32.98 -12.33 -22.26
CA ARG A 690 32.66 -13.28 -23.33
C ARG A 690 32.60 -14.71 -22.83
N TYR A 691 33.57 -15.12 -22.02
CA TYR A 691 33.60 -16.47 -21.44
C TYR A 691 32.39 -16.71 -20.52
N VAL A 692 32.03 -15.75 -19.67
CA VAL A 692 30.85 -15.85 -18.81
C VAL A 692 29.56 -15.96 -19.64
N LEU A 693 29.40 -15.16 -20.70
CA LEU A 693 28.24 -15.26 -21.60
C LEU A 693 28.18 -16.62 -22.31
N GLN A 694 29.33 -17.17 -22.72
CA GLN A 694 29.41 -18.49 -23.30
C GLN A 694 28.97 -19.59 -22.31
N VAL A 695 29.42 -19.52 -21.05
CA VAL A 695 28.99 -20.45 -19.98
C VAL A 695 27.48 -20.40 -19.77
N LEU A 696 26.88 -19.22 -19.86
CA LEU A 696 25.43 -19.00 -19.75
C LEU A 696 24.66 -19.36 -21.03
N GLY A 697 25.34 -19.71 -22.12
CA GLY A 697 24.71 -19.98 -23.41
C GLY A 697 24.07 -18.74 -24.06
N ILE A 698 24.55 -17.54 -23.72
CA ILE A 698 24.10 -16.27 -24.30
C ILE A 698 24.97 -15.97 -25.51
N GLY A 699 24.38 -15.87 -26.70
CA GLY A 699 25.10 -15.56 -27.93
C GLY A 699 25.57 -14.10 -28.01
N ASP A 700 26.71 -13.87 -28.65
CA ASP A 700 27.35 -12.55 -28.74
C ASP A 700 26.46 -11.45 -29.36
N ALA A 701 25.52 -11.82 -30.23
CA ALA A 701 24.69 -10.86 -30.96
C ALA A 701 23.79 -9.99 -30.07
N SER A 702 23.37 -10.48 -28.89
CA SER A 702 22.46 -9.74 -28.01
C SER A 702 23.17 -8.70 -27.13
N LEU A 703 24.46 -8.89 -26.85
CA LEU A 703 25.25 -8.06 -25.92
C LEU A 703 26.54 -7.53 -26.56
N GLY A 704 26.65 -7.55 -27.88
CA GLY A 704 27.84 -7.09 -28.61
C GLY A 704 28.22 -5.64 -28.30
N PHE A 705 27.24 -4.74 -28.11
CA PHE A 705 27.49 -3.34 -27.75
C PHE A 705 28.17 -3.19 -26.38
N LEU A 706 27.87 -4.08 -25.43
CA LEU A 706 28.48 -4.04 -24.09
C LEU A 706 29.93 -4.50 -24.17
N ASN A 707 30.20 -5.58 -24.90
CA ASN A 707 31.57 -6.05 -25.11
C ASN A 707 32.42 -5.00 -25.86
N GLU A 708 31.85 -4.34 -26.87
CA GLU A 708 32.52 -3.21 -27.55
C GLU A 708 32.85 -2.09 -26.56
N ALA A 709 31.91 -1.72 -25.69
CA ALA A 709 32.17 -0.72 -24.64
C ALA A 709 33.29 -1.16 -23.68
N LEU A 710 33.33 -2.43 -23.26
CA LEU A 710 34.41 -2.96 -22.42
C LEU A 710 35.78 -2.87 -23.11
N GLU A 711 35.84 -3.12 -24.42
CA GLU A 711 37.06 -3.03 -25.22
C GLU A 711 37.58 -1.59 -25.38
N THR A 712 36.74 -0.58 -25.16
CA THR A 712 37.18 0.83 -25.19
C THR A 712 37.88 1.30 -23.91
N GLY A 713 38.23 0.37 -23.01
CA GLY A 713 38.94 0.67 -21.76
C GLY A 713 38.00 0.98 -20.61
N ALA A 714 36.96 0.14 -20.42
CA ALA A 714 36.08 0.28 -19.26
C ALA A 714 36.87 0.08 -17.96
N PRO A 715 36.77 1.02 -17.00
CA PRO A 715 37.49 0.90 -15.73
C PRO A 715 36.86 -0.18 -14.83
N PRO A 716 37.57 -0.66 -13.80
CA PRO A 716 36.94 -1.39 -12.70
C PRO A 716 35.76 -0.59 -12.15
N HIS A 717 34.61 -1.22 -11.99
CA HIS A 717 33.40 -0.55 -11.53
C HIS A 717 32.51 -1.52 -10.76
N GLY A 718 31.65 -0.96 -9.92
CA GLY A 718 30.75 -1.71 -9.08
C GLY A 718 29.63 -0.83 -8.58
N GLY A 719 28.56 -1.46 -8.13
CA GLY A 719 27.39 -0.71 -7.72
C GLY A 719 26.43 -1.50 -6.86
N ILE A 720 25.32 -0.85 -6.54
CA ILE A 720 24.23 -1.39 -5.75
C ILE A 720 22.93 -0.68 -6.08
N ALA A 721 21.86 -1.46 -6.19
CA ALA A 721 20.50 -0.94 -6.30
C ALA A 721 19.76 -1.18 -4.98
N LEU A 722 19.37 -0.11 -4.30
CA LEU A 722 18.52 -0.17 -3.12
C LEU A 722 17.04 -0.15 -3.54
N GLY A 723 16.31 -1.19 -3.17
CA GLY A 723 14.86 -1.26 -3.27
C GLY A 723 14.18 -0.28 -2.32
N PHE A 724 14.16 0.99 -2.69
CA PHE A 724 13.75 2.09 -1.80
C PHE A 724 12.31 1.96 -1.31
N ASP A 725 11.38 1.47 -2.14
CA ASP A 725 10.01 1.18 -1.71
C ASP A 725 9.97 0.14 -0.59
N ARG A 726 10.80 -0.90 -0.69
CA ARG A 726 10.90 -1.92 0.36
C ARG A 726 11.56 -1.37 1.61
N TYR A 727 12.66 -0.62 1.46
CA TYR A 727 13.32 0.06 2.56
C TYR A 727 12.34 0.96 3.35
N ILE A 728 11.56 1.79 2.68
CA ILE A 728 10.58 2.66 3.34
C ILE A 728 9.43 1.83 3.96
N ALA A 729 9.00 0.74 3.32
CA ALA A 729 7.98 -0.14 3.89
C ALA A 729 8.43 -0.76 5.22
N GLU A 730 9.68 -1.24 5.29
CA GLU A 730 10.26 -1.76 6.53
C GLU A 730 10.36 -0.68 7.62
N LEU A 731 10.85 0.53 7.29
CA LEU A 731 10.92 1.63 8.26
C LEU A 731 9.54 2.05 8.81
N CYS A 732 8.49 1.94 8.00
CA CYS A 732 7.12 2.25 8.41
C CYS A 732 6.42 1.09 9.13
N GLY A 733 7.01 -0.12 9.17
CA GLY A 733 6.30 -1.33 9.59
C GLY A 733 5.09 -1.65 8.71
N ALA A 734 5.14 -1.29 7.43
CA ALA A 734 4.03 -1.48 6.50
C ALA A 734 3.92 -2.94 6.06
N ASN A 735 2.72 -3.52 6.12
CA ASN A 735 2.46 -4.90 5.68
C ASN A 735 2.68 -5.12 4.17
N SER A 736 2.72 -4.04 3.38
CA SER A 736 2.91 -4.09 1.94
C SER A 736 3.61 -2.82 1.45
N ILE A 737 4.51 -2.98 0.48
CA ILE A 737 5.10 -1.86 -0.26
C ILE A 737 4.05 -0.96 -0.92
N ARG A 738 2.83 -1.48 -1.17
CA ARG A 738 1.72 -0.68 -1.70
C ARG A 738 1.32 0.45 -0.76
N ASP A 739 1.57 0.34 0.54
CA ASP A 739 1.27 1.40 1.52
C ASP A 739 2.36 2.47 1.62
N VAL A 740 3.41 2.40 0.80
CA VAL A 740 4.41 3.46 0.61
C VAL A 740 4.46 4.01 -0.82
N ILE A 741 3.59 3.49 -1.70
CA ILE A 741 3.41 3.95 -3.08
C ILE A 741 2.10 4.72 -3.18
N ALA A 742 2.10 5.89 -3.83
CA ALA A 742 0.89 6.71 -3.93
C ALA A 742 -0.24 6.00 -4.69
N PHE A 743 0.07 5.47 -5.88
CA PHE A 743 -0.88 4.80 -6.78
C PHE A 743 -0.38 3.41 -7.22
N PRO A 744 -0.36 2.43 -6.29
CA PRO A 744 0.17 1.10 -6.57
C PRO A 744 -0.75 0.31 -7.50
N LYS A 745 -0.24 -0.79 -8.03
CA LYS A 745 -1.01 -1.76 -8.83
C LYS A 745 -1.38 -2.98 -8.01
N SER A 746 -2.42 -3.68 -8.46
CA SER A 746 -2.76 -5.01 -7.96
C SER A 746 -1.67 -6.04 -8.33
N THR A 747 -1.80 -7.25 -7.80
CA THR A 747 -0.95 -8.40 -8.17
C THR A 747 -0.98 -8.71 -9.67
N GLU A 748 -2.10 -8.43 -10.35
CA GLU A 748 -2.25 -8.58 -11.81
C GLU A 748 -1.68 -7.39 -12.60
N GLY A 749 -0.98 -6.46 -11.96
CA GLY A 749 -0.46 -5.25 -12.61
C GLY A 749 -1.52 -4.20 -12.95
N ARG A 750 -2.77 -4.38 -12.47
CA ARG A 750 -3.90 -3.47 -12.78
C ARG A 750 -3.96 -2.26 -11.84
N CYS A 751 -4.29 -1.11 -12.38
CA CYS A 751 -4.62 0.09 -11.63
C CYS A 751 -6.12 0.09 -11.33
N LEU A 752 -6.53 -0.39 -10.14
CA LEU A 752 -7.95 -0.48 -9.77
C LEU A 752 -8.65 0.90 -9.73
N MET A 753 -7.89 1.98 -9.56
CA MET A 753 -8.43 3.35 -9.55
C MET A 753 -8.82 3.83 -10.95
N THR A 754 -8.01 3.55 -11.97
CA THR A 754 -8.24 4.05 -13.34
C THR A 754 -8.82 2.98 -14.26
N GLY A 755 -8.83 1.72 -13.83
CA GLY A 755 -9.16 0.58 -14.68
C GLY A 755 -8.04 0.17 -15.64
N ALA A 756 -6.82 0.73 -15.52
CA ALA A 756 -5.73 0.42 -16.44
C ALA A 756 -5.13 -0.99 -16.19
N PRO A 757 -4.57 -1.65 -17.23
CA PRO A 757 -4.59 -1.25 -18.64
C PRO A 757 -6.01 -1.33 -19.22
N GLY A 758 -6.35 -0.37 -20.08
CA GLY A 758 -7.60 -0.36 -20.85
C GLY A 758 -7.37 -0.85 -22.27
N GLU A 759 -8.46 -1.12 -22.99
CA GLU A 759 -8.38 -1.43 -24.42
C GLU A 759 -8.03 -0.17 -25.22
N ILE A 760 -7.16 -0.32 -26.22
CA ILE A 760 -6.85 0.71 -27.21
C ILE A 760 -7.73 0.55 -28.44
N SER A 761 -8.00 1.64 -29.16
CA SER A 761 -8.89 1.63 -30.31
C SER A 761 -8.29 0.87 -31.51
N GLU A 762 -9.12 0.45 -32.46
CA GLU A 762 -8.61 -0.20 -33.68
C GLU A 762 -7.73 0.74 -34.51
N GLU A 763 -8.02 2.05 -34.51
CA GLU A 763 -7.20 3.07 -35.16
C GLU A 763 -5.81 3.16 -34.51
N GLU A 764 -5.74 3.12 -33.17
CA GLU A 764 -4.46 3.09 -32.44
C GLU A 764 -3.67 1.80 -32.73
N LYS A 765 -4.35 0.64 -32.79
CA LYS A 765 -3.71 -0.63 -33.17
C LYS A 765 -3.12 -0.57 -34.57
N GLN A 766 -3.86 -0.03 -35.53
CA GLN A 766 -3.38 0.14 -36.91
C GLN A 766 -2.17 1.08 -36.97
N LEU A 767 -2.19 2.19 -36.23
CA LEU A 767 -1.07 3.15 -36.19
C LEU A 767 0.24 2.48 -35.75
N TYR A 768 0.19 1.57 -34.79
CA TYR A 768 1.36 0.85 -34.27
C TYR A 768 1.57 -0.53 -34.92
N ASN A 769 0.82 -0.86 -35.97
CA ASN A 769 0.84 -2.17 -36.64
C ASN A 769 0.66 -3.35 -35.67
N LEU A 770 -0.20 -3.18 -34.66
CA LEU A 770 -0.49 -4.19 -33.65
C LEU A 770 -1.66 -5.07 -34.10
N ILE A 771 -1.44 -6.39 -34.15
CA ILE A 771 -2.50 -7.37 -34.39
C ILE A 771 -2.70 -8.15 -33.08
N LEU A 772 -3.91 -8.04 -32.50
CA LEU A 772 -4.25 -8.86 -31.34
C LEU A 772 -4.38 -10.32 -31.78
N LYS A 773 -3.50 -11.17 -31.24
CA LYS A 773 -3.62 -12.61 -31.40
C LYS A 773 -4.89 -13.06 -30.66
N LYS A 774 -5.92 -13.50 -31.39
CA LYS A 774 -7.10 -14.11 -30.77
C LYS A 774 -6.64 -15.40 -30.07
N ASP A 775 -6.80 -15.46 -28.76
CA ASP A 775 -6.57 -16.69 -28.00
C ASP A 775 -7.63 -17.72 -28.40
N SER A 776 -7.19 -18.84 -28.99
CA SER A 776 -8.05 -19.94 -29.44
C SER A 776 -8.61 -20.80 -28.29
N THR A 777 -8.46 -20.38 -27.04
CA THR A 777 -8.75 -21.18 -25.83
C THR A 777 -9.83 -20.59 -24.92
N LYS A 778 -10.51 -19.51 -25.31
CA LYS A 778 -11.69 -19.01 -24.59
C LYS A 778 -12.90 -18.91 -25.51
N ASN A 779 -13.60 -20.03 -25.66
CA ASN A 779 -15.02 -20.08 -26.01
C ASN A 779 -15.82 -20.41 -24.76
#